data_AF-A0A8C0YBY7-F1
#
_entry.id   AF-A0A8C0YBY7-F1
#
_cell.length_a   1.000
_cell.length_b   1.000
_cell.length_c   1.000
_cell.angle_alpha   90.00
_cell.angle_beta   90.00
_cell.angle_gamma   90.00
#
_symmetry.space_group_name_H-M   'P 1'
#
loop_
_entity.id
_entity.type
_entity.pdbx_description
1 polymer ?
#
loop_
_entity_poly.entity_id
_entity_poly.type
_entity_poly.pdbx_seq_one_letter_code
_entity_poly.pdbx_strand_id
1 'polypeptide(L)'
;MASDASTLSWKVPTQDWDGGIKSPDLGPVGDGVPVKIIKVCFSSSNNLSKNFKLVKCDSSWQIKTIIQSILISGRLGPNVQNPGCFGLRLKHLKSEELHWLHPDLTVGEVEQRYESHHAEAEWKYDLRIRYIPTDFMKRLKEDRTFLLYFYQQVRCVYMQHHASKVGDGMALQLGCLEIRRFYKDMNAKGLEKRSNFDLLEKDVGLDLFFPKRLIDSMKPKQLRKLIQQTFQQYALLKEDECMIKFFEIYGEFFNFDEEIFPCELVQGWSLAVDLVIGPKGIRIYFLFSCHIKYNTQNDGRTLLLIEIEGAKQPLSISVASLAIAENMADLIDGYCRLLNHTDSSLILRNSLPEIPCGLQHRMNMNNSDIYCEIPDEKPPPPVKVGLSRKDIILKRMLGEGFFGEVHEGNGEKISVAVKTCKECAPDVREKFVGEAVIMKNLDHPHIVRLIGVIEEDPVWIVMELCQHGELGKYLTKNLPSVTLVLFSLQICKALVYLQGMNMVHRDIAVRNVLVATPESVKLGDFGLSRYIEDEEYYKASVTRLPIKWMAPESINFRRFTIASDVWMFAVCVWEIMSRGKQPFHWLDNRDVINQLEQGNRLPKPEQCPPALYSLMTRCWSYDPRERPTFTELACNISDVHQMEKELEVERERDKARNTRILEPKLNISEPPPKVAVSLNMLFEGEFSFGPTSKEDAQRLWQKEKEHMQDTLMMQKEQMEEDTKWLKEEEKTAVQPTPTAELDRSEDSVYQCVMDVVKVVVQLKNDINTLPSTDYISPVKTVGLSLRNLINSVDDILPTLHVSCKTEIEGTQKLLNKDLAELISKMRLAQQNAITSLKEECKKQMLAAAHTLAMDAKNLLDAVDQARVRSNLAKPRPEDPNSLTD
;
A
#
# COMPACT_ATOMS: atom_id res chain seq x y z
N MET A 1 -50.66 21.42 14.73
CA MET A 1 -50.57 20.83 16.09
C MET A 1 -50.50 19.33 15.94
N ALA A 2 -49.69 18.72 16.80
CA ALA A 2 -49.01 17.47 16.59
C ALA A 2 -49.89 16.20 16.63
N SER A 3 -49.20 15.12 16.23
CA SER A 3 -49.37 13.72 16.61
C SER A 3 -50.60 12.98 16.10
N ASP A 4 -50.37 12.13 15.10
CA ASP A 4 -50.92 10.78 15.17
C ASP A 4 -49.85 9.77 14.72
N ALA A 5 -49.26 9.10 15.71
CA ALA A 5 -48.27 8.05 15.57
C ALA A 5 -48.98 6.72 15.77
N SER A 6 -49.43 6.12 14.66
CA SER A 6 -49.82 4.70 14.63
C SER A 6 -48.79 3.93 13.80
N THR A 7 -47.66 3.61 14.44
CA THR A 7 -46.73 2.62 13.89
C THR A 7 -47.33 1.25 14.10
N LEU A 8 -48.01 0.77 13.05
CA LEU A 8 -48.47 -0.61 12.89
C LEU A 8 -47.28 -1.57 13.04
N SER A 9 -47.44 -2.52 13.96
CA SER A 9 -46.64 -3.74 14.05
C SER A 9 -46.70 -4.49 12.72
N TRP A 10 -45.55 -4.70 12.07
CA TRP A 10 -45.44 -5.63 10.96
C TRP A 10 -44.68 -6.87 11.41
N LYS A 11 -45.46 -7.90 11.75
CA LYS A 11 -44.99 -9.29 11.70
C LYS A 11 -44.48 -9.55 10.28
N VAL A 12 -43.28 -10.11 10.19
CA VAL A 12 -42.72 -10.64 8.95
C VAL A 12 -43.68 -11.71 8.40
N PRO A 13 -44.21 -11.58 7.17
CA PRO A 13 -44.82 -12.70 6.50
C PRO A 13 -43.70 -13.68 6.12
N THR A 14 -43.77 -14.89 6.65
CA THR A 14 -43.14 -16.05 6.03
C THR A 14 -43.76 -16.22 4.65
N GLN A 15 -43.07 -15.74 3.62
CA GLN A 15 -43.38 -16.04 2.24
C GLN A 15 -42.28 -16.96 1.74
N ASP A 16 -42.66 -18.21 1.47
CA ASP A 16 -41.81 -19.24 0.87
C ASP A 16 -41.21 -18.71 -0.44
N TRP A 17 -39.91 -18.40 -0.40
CA TRP A 17 -39.08 -18.29 -1.59
C TRP A 17 -38.11 -19.46 -1.58
N ASP A 18 -38.53 -20.51 -2.28
CA ASP A 18 -37.71 -21.66 -2.64
C ASP A 18 -36.70 -21.19 -3.71
N GLY A 19 -35.56 -20.69 -3.24
CA GLY A 19 -34.55 -20.04 -4.09
C GLY A 19 -33.29 -19.67 -3.32
N GLY A 20 -32.91 -20.48 -2.34
CA GLY A 20 -31.63 -20.34 -1.67
C GLY A 20 -30.50 -20.54 -2.68
N ILE A 21 -29.55 -19.60 -2.71
CA ILE A 21 -28.25 -19.76 -3.36
C ILE A 21 -27.62 -21.02 -2.78
N LYS A 22 -27.71 -22.14 -3.52
CA LYS A 22 -26.96 -23.34 -3.21
C LYS A 22 -25.49 -23.00 -3.41
N SER A 23 -24.68 -23.24 -2.38
CA SER A 23 -23.24 -23.38 -2.53
C SER A 23 -22.97 -24.31 -3.73
N PRO A 24 -22.14 -23.93 -4.72
CA PRO A 24 -21.80 -24.83 -5.80
C PRO A 24 -21.17 -26.09 -5.18
N ASP A 25 -21.70 -27.24 -5.58
CA ASP A 25 -21.14 -28.55 -5.22
C ASP A 25 -19.76 -28.62 -5.88
N LEU A 26 -18.72 -28.36 -5.07
CA LEU A 26 -17.34 -28.46 -5.48
C LEU A 26 -17.05 -29.96 -5.66
N GLY A 27 -17.17 -30.43 -6.90
CA GLY A 27 -16.71 -31.76 -7.28
C GLY A 27 -15.24 -31.97 -6.87
N PRO A 28 -14.82 -33.22 -6.64
CA PRO A 28 -13.48 -33.52 -6.16
C PRO A 28 -12.44 -32.95 -7.12
N VAL A 29 -11.56 -32.10 -6.58
CA VAL A 29 -10.33 -31.65 -7.25
C VAL A 29 -9.52 -32.88 -7.61
N GLY A 30 -9.27 -33.09 -8.91
CA GLY A 30 -8.41 -34.15 -9.39
C GLY A 30 -6.96 -33.86 -8.99
N ASP A 31 -6.35 -34.77 -8.26
CA ASP A 31 -4.91 -34.75 -7.94
C ASP A 31 -4.09 -34.62 -9.24
N GLY A 32 -3.33 -33.51 -9.37
CA GLY A 32 -2.29 -33.36 -10.40
C GLY A 32 -2.49 -32.27 -11.48
N VAL A 33 -3.52 -31.42 -11.40
CA VAL A 33 -3.70 -30.31 -12.36
C VAL A 33 -2.87 -29.09 -11.93
N PRO A 34 -2.09 -28.45 -12.85
CA PRO A 34 -1.31 -27.26 -12.52
C PRO A 34 -2.21 -26.12 -12.04
N VAL A 35 -1.87 -25.56 -10.88
CA VAL A 35 -2.62 -24.47 -10.24
C VAL A 35 -2.08 -23.12 -10.70
N LYS A 36 -2.96 -22.21 -11.11
CA LYS A 36 -2.65 -20.84 -11.53
C LYS A 36 -3.13 -19.82 -10.49
N ILE A 37 -2.38 -18.73 -10.33
CA ILE A 37 -2.78 -17.57 -9.52
C ILE A 37 -2.96 -16.37 -10.44
N ILE A 38 -4.20 -15.90 -10.60
CA ILE A 38 -4.52 -14.74 -11.45
C ILE A 38 -4.70 -13.50 -10.59
N LYS A 39 -4.09 -12.38 -11.01
CA LYS A 39 -4.28 -11.07 -10.38
C LYS A 39 -5.42 -10.31 -11.06
N VAL A 40 -6.59 -10.28 -10.43
CA VAL A 40 -7.76 -9.56 -10.95
C VAL A 40 -7.87 -8.19 -10.30
N CYS A 41 -7.77 -7.14 -11.12
CA CYS A 41 -7.84 -5.75 -10.70
C CYS A 41 -9.28 -5.25 -10.73
N PHE A 42 -9.60 -4.29 -9.87
CA PHE A 42 -10.90 -3.62 -9.84
C PHE A 42 -10.74 -2.17 -9.38
N SER A 43 -11.68 -1.31 -9.77
CA SER A 43 -11.57 0.13 -9.48
C SER A 43 -11.96 0.40 -8.02
N SER A 44 -11.13 1.12 -7.26
CA SER A 44 -11.50 1.65 -5.93
C SER A 44 -10.82 2.99 -5.63
N SER A 45 -11.33 3.69 -4.61
CA SER A 45 -11.45 5.13 -4.38
C SER A 45 -10.21 6.01 -4.59
N ASN A 46 -9.00 5.54 -4.28
CA ASN A 46 -7.85 6.46 -4.15
C ASN A 46 -6.75 6.30 -5.22
N ASN A 47 -6.79 5.24 -6.03
CA ASN A 47 -5.86 5.05 -7.14
C ASN A 47 -6.59 4.33 -8.27
N LEU A 48 -6.83 5.02 -9.40
CA LEU A 48 -7.37 4.45 -10.63
C LEU A 48 -6.40 3.38 -11.17
N SER A 49 -6.39 2.16 -10.61
CA SER A 49 -5.82 0.88 -11.11
C SER A 49 -5.10 -0.02 -10.09
N LYS A 50 -5.00 0.33 -8.79
CA LYS A 50 -4.13 -0.43 -7.86
C LYS A 50 -4.81 -1.50 -7.00
N ASN A 51 -6.14 -1.55 -6.92
CA ASN A 51 -6.82 -2.58 -6.14
C ASN A 51 -6.93 -3.88 -6.95
N PHE A 52 -6.58 -4.99 -6.31
CA PHE A 52 -6.63 -6.32 -6.93
C PHE A 52 -6.91 -7.41 -5.90
N LYS A 53 -7.35 -8.56 -6.40
CA LYS A 53 -7.43 -9.81 -5.66
C LYS A 53 -6.66 -10.88 -6.42
N LEU A 54 -5.87 -11.66 -5.69
CA LEU A 54 -5.26 -12.87 -6.21
C LEU A 54 -6.28 -14.01 -6.13
N VAL A 55 -6.52 -14.68 -7.24
CA VAL A 55 -7.46 -15.80 -7.34
C VAL A 55 -6.66 -17.05 -7.70
N LYS A 56 -6.63 -18.03 -6.80
CA LYS A 56 -6.08 -19.36 -7.04
C LYS A 56 -7.13 -20.19 -7.77
N CYS A 57 -6.81 -20.70 -8.95
CA CYS A 57 -7.70 -21.45 -9.82
C CYS A 57 -6.91 -22.52 -10.60
N ASP A 58 -7.61 -23.48 -11.21
CA ASP A 58 -7.01 -24.42 -12.15
C ASP A 58 -7.46 -24.12 -13.59
N SER A 59 -6.85 -24.78 -14.57
CA SER A 59 -7.12 -24.55 -16.00
C SER A 59 -8.57 -24.84 -16.42
N SER A 60 -9.33 -25.62 -15.64
CA SER A 60 -10.73 -25.96 -15.92
C SER A 60 -11.72 -24.91 -15.42
N TRP A 61 -11.29 -23.99 -14.55
CA TRP A 61 -12.17 -22.96 -14.00
C TRP A 61 -12.72 -22.06 -15.10
N GLN A 62 -14.04 -21.85 -15.08
CA GLN A 62 -14.68 -20.90 -15.96
C GLN A 62 -14.54 -19.45 -15.44
N ILE A 63 -14.55 -18.48 -16.34
CA ILE A 63 -14.47 -17.06 -16.00
C ILE A 63 -15.60 -16.63 -15.06
N LYS A 64 -16.82 -17.16 -15.21
CA LYS A 64 -17.93 -16.89 -14.29
C LYS A 64 -17.61 -17.30 -12.84
N THR A 65 -16.88 -18.41 -12.66
CA THR A 65 -16.44 -18.89 -11.34
C THR A 65 -15.45 -17.91 -10.72
N ILE A 66 -14.52 -17.36 -11.51
CA ILE A 66 -13.58 -16.33 -11.06
C ILE A 66 -14.35 -15.08 -10.61
N ILE A 67 -15.25 -14.57 -11.44
CA ILE A 67 -16.07 -13.39 -11.11
C ILE A 67 -16.85 -13.63 -9.81
N GLN A 68 -17.59 -14.73 -9.70
CA GLN A 68 -18.35 -15.09 -8.50
C GLN A 68 -17.47 -15.18 -7.26
N SER A 69 -16.27 -15.77 -7.36
CA SER A 69 -15.33 -15.85 -6.24
C SER A 69 -14.91 -14.48 -5.71
N ILE A 70 -14.82 -13.47 -6.59
CA ILE A 70 -14.48 -12.09 -6.22
C ILE A 70 -15.69 -11.42 -5.56
N LEU A 71 -16.88 -11.55 -6.17
CA LEU A 71 -18.11 -10.96 -5.64
C LEU A 71 -18.44 -11.48 -4.23
N ILE A 72 -18.33 -12.79 -4.01
CA ILE A 72 -18.65 -13.43 -2.71
C ILE A 72 -17.61 -13.09 -1.64
N SER A 73 -16.39 -12.72 -2.02
CA SER A 73 -15.32 -12.43 -1.04
C SER A 73 -15.51 -11.14 -0.25
N GLY A 74 -16.54 -10.35 -0.55
CA GLY A 74 -16.81 -9.07 0.12
C GLY A 74 -15.82 -7.96 -0.21
N ARG A 75 -14.82 -8.21 -1.08
CA ARG A 75 -13.79 -7.24 -1.47
C ARG A 75 -14.32 -6.01 -2.21
N LEU A 76 -15.49 -6.10 -2.82
CA LEU A 76 -16.17 -4.98 -3.48
C LEU A 76 -17.16 -4.26 -2.54
N GLY A 77 -17.46 -4.82 -1.37
CA GLY A 77 -18.50 -4.37 -0.44
C GLY A 77 -19.54 -5.48 -0.14
N PRO A 78 -20.36 -5.30 0.91
CA PRO A 78 -21.39 -6.27 1.30
C PRO A 78 -22.57 -6.30 0.33
N ASN A 79 -23.22 -7.47 0.19
CA ASN A 79 -24.54 -7.62 -0.44
C ASN A 79 -24.63 -7.21 -1.93
N VAL A 80 -23.67 -7.59 -2.79
CA VAL A 80 -23.80 -7.41 -4.25
C VAL A 80 -25.04 -8.15 -4.77
N GLN A 81 -26.09 -7.43 -5.16
CA GLN A 81 -27.37 -8.04 -5.55
C GLN A 81 -27.44 -8.39 -7.05
N ASN A 82 -26.57 -7.80 -7.87
CA ASN A 82 -26.64 -7.90 -9.34
C ASN A 82 -25.35 -8.50 -9.94
N PRO A 83 -25.00 -9.77 -9.64
CA PRO A 83 -23.76 -10.40 -10.12
C PRO A 83 -23.70 -10.52 -11.65
N GLY A 84 -24.86 -10.66 -12.31
CA GLY A 84 -24.96 -10.76 -13.77
C GLY A 84 -24.56 -9.50 -14.54
N CYS A 85 -24.33 -8.37 -13.86
CA CYS A 85 -23.88 -7.12 -14.49
C CYS A 85 -22.35 -7.07 -14.70
N PHE A 86 -21.59 -7.96 -14.06
CA PHE A 86 -20.14 -7.96 -14.07
C PHE A 86 -19.56 -8.79 -15.22
N GLY A 87 -18.50 -8.28 -15.84
CA GLY A 87 -17.68 -8.97 -16.82
C GLY A 87 -16.20 -8.86 -16.47
N LEU A 88 -15.39 -9.76 -17.02
CA LEU A 88 -13.94 -9.77 -16.84
C LEU A 88 -13.27 -9.36 -18.15
N ARG A 89 -12.38 -8.37 -18.08
CA ARG A 89 -11.68 -7.82 -19.23
C ARG A 89 -10.20 -8.11 -19.13
N LEU A 90 -9.62 -8.67 -20.19
CA LEU A 90 -8.19 -8.86 -20.37
C LEU A 90 -7.65 -7.73 -21.23
N LYS A 91 -6.65 -7.00 -20.74
CA LYS A 91 -6.00 -5.90 -21.44
C LYS A 91 -4.50 -6.15 -21.56
N HIS A 92 -3.96 -5.99 -22.76
CA HIS A 92 -2.51 -5.98 -22.96
C HIS A 92 -1.94 -4.60 -22.56
N LEU A 93 -0.86 -4.57 -21.78
CA LEU A 93 -0.33 -3.33 -21.22
C LEU A 93 0.51 -2.51 -22.21
N LYS A 94 1.02 -3.14 -23.27
CA LYS A 94 1.91 -2.52 -24.27
C LYS A 94 1.22 -2.18 -25.59
N SER A 95 -0.04 -2.55 -25.75
CA SER A 95 -0.81 -2.31 -26.98
C SER A 95 -2.26 -1.93 -26.67
N GLU A 96 -3.02 -1.56 -27.70
CA GLU A 96 -4.47 -1.30 -27.59
C GLU A 96 -5.31 -2.60 -27.59
N GLU A 97 -4.68 -3.77 -27.60
CA GLU A 97 -5.36 -5.06 -27.57
C GLU A 97 -6.15 -5.27 -26.26
N LEU A 98 -7.42 -5.63 -26.43
CA LEU A 98 -8.40 -5.75 -25.36
C LEU A 98 -9.42 -6.82 -25.71
N HIS A 99 -9.62 -7.75 -24.78
CA HIS A 99 -10.55 -8.87 -24.91
C HIS A 99 -11.49 -8.91 -23.70
N TRP A 100 -12.78 -8.96 -23.96
CA TRP A 100 -13.76 -9.30 -22.94
C TRP A 100 -13.90 -10.82 -22.87
N LEU A 101 -13.58 -11.36 -21.70
CA LEU A 101 -13.54 -12.80 -21.49
C LEU A 101 -14.96 -13.29 -21.23
N HIS A 102 -15.50 -14.04 -22.19
CA HIS A 102 -16.82 -14.62 -22.08
C HIS A 102 -16.94 -15.51 -20.83
N PRO A 103 -18.05 -15.46 -20.07
CA PRO A 103 -18.15 -16.14 -18.76
C PRO A 103 -17.97 -17.66 -18.79
N ASP A 104 -18.25 -18.29 -19.93
CA ASP A 104 -18.07 -19.75 -20.12
C ASP A 104 -16.68 -20.17 -20.63
N LEU A 105 -15.78 -19.23 -20.95
CA LEU A 105 -14.38 -19.59 -21.23
C LEU A 105 -13.74 -20.19 -19.98
N THR A 106 -12.88 -21.18 -20.19
CA THR A 106 -12.00 -21.72 -19.14
C THR A 106 -10.69 -20.93 -19.08
N VAL A 107 -10.02 -20.96 -17.93
CA VAL A 107 -8.68 -20.36 -17.77
C VAL A 107 -7.69 -20.93 -18.78
N GLY A 108 -7.71 -22.24 -19.02
CA GLY A 108 -6.84 -22.88 -20.01
C GLY A 108 -7.08 -22.40 -21.44
N GLU A 109 -8.34 -22.16 -21.83
CA GLU A 109 -8.65 -21.57 -23.14
C GLU A 109 -8.15 -20.12 -23.26
N VAL A 110 -8.22 -19.34 -22.17
CA VAL A 110 -7.73 -17.95 -22.13
C VAL A 110 -6.20 -17.93 -22.29
N GLU A 111 -5.50 -18.81 -21.57
CA GLU A 111 -4.05 -18.98 -21.69
C GLU A 111 -3.63 -19.30 -23.11
N GLN A 112 -4.29 -20.29 -23.70
CA GLN A 112 -3.96 -20.77 -25.03
C GLN A 112 -4.28 -19.74 -26.13
N ARG A 113 -5.38 -18.99 -26.00
CA ARG A 113 -5.81 -18.04 -27.04
C ARG A 113 -5.08 -16.71 -26.97
N TYR A 114 -4.90 -16.16 -25.77
CA TYR A 114 -4.51 -14.77 -25.60
C TYR A 114 -3.11 -14.65 -24.99
N GLU A 115 -2.79 -15.44 -23.96
CA GLU A 115 -1.53 -15.27 -23.23
C GLU A 115 -0.35 -16.02 -23.87
N SER A 116 -0.58 -17.06 -24.69
CA SER A 116 0.49 -17.92 -25.23
C SER A 116 1.54 -17.20 -26.07
N HIS A 117 1.21 -16.02 -26.60
CA HIS A 117 2.08 -15.25 -27.50
C HIS A 117 2.90 -14.17 -26.75
N HIS A 118 2.62 -13.92 -25.47
CA HIS A 118 3.15 -12.80 -24.70
C HIS A 118 3.49 -13.21 -23.25
N ALA A 119 4.27 -12.40 -22.53
CA ALA A 119 4.58 -12.71 -21.13
C ALA A 119 3.37 -12.41 -20.24
N GLU A 120 3.11 -13.22 -19.21
CA GLU A 120 1.97 -13.05 -18.29
C GLU A 120 1.93 -11.66 -17.63
N ALA A 121 3.11 -11.09 -17.30
CA ALA A 121 3.22 -9.75 -16.71
C ALA A 121 2.80 -8.61 -17.66
N GLU A 122 2.63 -8.88 -18.95
CA GLU A 122 2.14 -7.91 -19.95
C GLU A 122 0.62 -7.85 -20.00
N TRP A 123 -0.07 -8.76 -19.30
CA TRP A 123 -1.52 -8.84 -19.28
C TRP A 123 -2.11 -8.34 -17.96
N LYS A 124 -3.29 -7.75 -18.07
CA LYS A 124 -4.05 -7.24 -16.93
C LYS A 124 -5.50 -7.69 -17.00
N TYR A 125 -5.94 -8.38 -15.95
CA TYR A 125 -7.35 -8.71 -15.73
C TYR A 125 -8.03 -7.57 -14.97
N ASP A 126 -9.09 -6.99 -15.53
CA ASP A 126 -9.92 -5.96 -14.93
C ASP A 126 -11.36 -6.47 -14.78
N LEU A 127 -11.85 -6.61 -13.55
CA LEU A 127 -13.26 -6.82 -13.28
C LEU A 127 -14.02 -5.49 -13.51
N ARG A 128 -15.13 -5.53 -14.24
CA ARG A 128 -15.90 -4.32 -14.58
C ARG A 128 -17.40 -4.59 -14.64
N ILE A 129 -18.20 -3.57 -14.41
CA ILE A 129 -19.61 -3.59 -14.81
C ILE A 129 -19.66 -3.36 -16.31
N ARG A 130 -20.24 -4.31 -17.05
CA ARG A 130 -20.39 -4.23 -18.51
C ARG A 130 -21.86 -4.22 -18.92
N TYR A 131 -22.65 -5.10 -18.33
CA TYR A 131 -24.05 -5.30 -18.71
C TYR A 131 -24.95 -4.46 -17.80
N ILE A 132 -25.43 -3.33 -18.32
CA ILE A 132 -26.16 -2.32 -17.54
C ILE A 132 -27.68 -2.53 -17.69
N PRO A 133 -28.46 -2.79 -16.64
CA PRO A 133 -29.92 -2.96 -16.74
C PRO A 133 -30.64 -1.71 -17.30
N THR A 134 -31.81 -1.86 -17.91
CA THR A 134 -32.63 -0.72 -18.39
C THR A 134 -33.08 0.21 -17.26
N ASP A 135 -33.31 -0.34 -16.07
CA ASP A 135 -33.65 0.36 -14.84
C ASP A 135 -32.42 0.58 -13.93
N PHE A 136 -31.19 0.59 -14.49
CA PHE A 136 -29.97 0.63 -13.69
C PHE A 136 -29.93 1.76 -12.67
N MET A 137 -30.41 2.96 -13.00
CA MET A 137 -30.46 4.09 -12.05
C MET A 137 -31.32 3.81 -10.81
N LYS A 138 -32.38 2.99 -10.95
CA LYS A 138 -33.19 2.55 -9.82
C LYS A 138 -32.42 1.51 -8.99
N ARG A 139 -31.83 0.51 -9.65
CA ARG A 139 -31.06 -0.55 -9.00
C ARG A 139 -29.81 -0.03 -8.29
N LEU A 140 -29.12 0.96 -8.87
CA LEU A 140 -27.99 1.65 -8.24
C LEU A 140 -28.41 2.30 -6.92
N LYS A 141 -29.62 2.86 -6.83
CA LYS A 141 -30.12 3.47 -5.57
C LYS A 141 -30.45 2.44 -4.49
N GLU A 142 -30.74 1.20 -4.88
CA GLU A 142 -31.07 0.10 -3.97
C GLU A 142 -29.82 -0.67 -3.49
N ASP A 143 -28.75 -0.68 -4.30
CA ASP A 143 -27.47 -1.34 -4.02
C ASP A 143 -26.33 -0.32 -4.01
N ARG A 144 -25.99 0.17 -2.82
CA ARG A 144 -24.94 1.19 -2.61
C ARG A 144 -23.56 0.72 -3.05
N THR A 145 -23.26 -0.57 -2.88
CA THR A 145 -21.98 -1.15 -3.30
C THR A 145 -21.87 -1.14 -4.82
N PHE A 146 -22.92 -1.56 -5.51
CA PHE A 146 -22.99 -1.50 -6.96
C PHE A 146 -22.89 -0.05 -7.48
N LEU A 147 -23.56 0.91 -6.81
CA LEU A 147 -23.48 2.34 -7.13
C LEU A 147 -22.06 2.89 -7.04
N LEU A 148 -21.38 2.65 -5.92
CA LEU A 148 -20.03 3.14 -5.70
C LEU A 148 -19.05 2.54 -6.71
N TYR A 149 -19.15 1.24 -6.97
CA TYR A 149 -18.30 0.55 -7.93
C TYR A 149 -18.47 1.12 -9.34
N PHE A 150 -19.72 1.26 -9.79
CA PHE A 150 -20.03 1.81 -11.10
C PHE A 150 -19.58 3.26 -11.21
N TYR A 151 -19.82 4.06 -10.17
CA TYR A 151 -19.36 5.45 -10.11
C TYR A 151 -17.85 5.56 -10.30
N GLN A 152 -17.07 4.79 -9.54
CA GLN A 152 -15.61 4.79 -9.65
C GLN A 152 -15.14 4.34 -11.03
N GLN A 153 -15.81 3.35 -11.62
CA GLN A 153 -15.52 2.89 -12.97
C GLN A 153 -15.72 4.00 -14.02
N VAL A 154 -16.86 4.68 -13.97
CA VAL A 154 -17.20 5.76 -14.91
C VAL A 154 -16.32 6.99 -14.69
N ARG A 155 -16.07 7.36 -13.43
CA ARG A 155 -15.13 8.43 -13.06
C ARG A 155 -13.72 8.15 -13.58
N CYS A 156 -13.28 6.89 -13.51
CA CYS A 156 -11.98 6.47 -14.02
C CYS A 156 -11.86 6.74 -15.53
N VAL A 157 -12.89 6.36 -16.29
CA VAL A 157 -12.97 6.64 -17.74
C VAL A 157 -12.98 8.15 -18.01
N TYR A 158 -13.78 8.91 -17.24
CA TYR A 158 -13.81 10.36 -17.34
C TYR A 158 -12.42 10.97 -17.17
N MET A 159 -11.73 10.68 -16.06
CA MET A 159 -10.43 11.28 -15.76
C MET A 159 -9.35 10.90 -16.79
N GLN A 160 -9.37 9.66 -17.30
CA GLN A 160 -8.35 9.18 -18.23
C GLN A 160 -8.55 9.65 -19.67
N HIS A 161 -9.80 9.73 -20.14
CA HIS A 161 -10.06 9.91 -21.57
C HIS A 161 -10.81 11.20 -21.93
N HIS A 162 -11.62 11.74 -21.01
CA HIS A 162 -12.58 12.81 -21.33
C HIS A 162 -12.40 14.10 -20.53
N ALA A 163 -11.70 14.07 -19.39
CA ALA A 163 -11.54 15.23 -18.52
C ALA A 163 -10.82 16.41 -19.21
N SER A 164 -9.95 16.14 -20.18
CA SER A 164 -9.30 17.17 -21.01
C SER A 164 -10.15 17.69 -22.18
N LYS A 165 -11.27 17.00 -22.49
CA LYS A 165 -12.18 17.28 -23.61
C LYS A 165 -13.46 18.02 -23.19
N VAL A 166 -13.87 17.90 -21.93
CA VAL A 166 -15.01 18.64 -21.37
C VAL A 166 -14.66 20.12 -21.14
N GLY A 167 -15.67 20.99 -21.11
CA GLY A 167 -15.47 22.40 -20.77
C GLY A 167 -15.10 22.61 -19.29
N ASP A 168 -14.35 23.69 -19.01
CA ASP A 168 -13.85 24.02 -17.66
C ASP A 168 -14.97 24.07 -16.59
N GLY A 169 -16.15 24.58 -16.95
CA GLY A 169 -17.31 24.62 -16.07
C GLY A 169 -17.78 23.23 -15.64
N MET A 170 -17.88 22.28 -16.58
CA MET A 170 -18.24 20.89 -16.28
C MET A 170 -17.15 20.19 -15.46
N ALA A 171 -15.88 20.39 -15.81
CA ALA A 171 -14.76 19.85 -15.04
C ALA A 171 -14.76 20.36 -13.59
N LEU A 172 -15.05 21.65 -13.37
CA LEU A 172 -15.22 22.22 -12.04
C LEU A 172 -16.38 21.57 -11.28
N GLN A 173 -17.53 21.38 -11.93
CA GLN A 173 -18.70 20.75 -11.30
C GLN A 173 -18.41 19.30 -10.89
N LEU A 174 -17.89 18.49 -11.81
CA LEU A 174 -17.57 17.08 -11.57
C LEU A 174 -16.50 16.92 -10.49
N GLY A 175 -15.46 17.76 -10.51
CA GLY A 175 -14.42 17.75 -9.47
C GLY A 175 -14.95 18.20 -8.10
N CYS A 176 -15.83 19.20 -8.03
CA CYS A 176 -16.46 19.60 -6.77
C CYS A 176 -17.40 18.54 -6.19
N LEU A 177 -18.14 17.83 -7.04
CA LEU A 177 -18.94 16.67 -6.64
C LEU A 177 -18.05 15.58 -6.04
N GLU A 178 -16.88 15.31 -6.65
CA GLU A 178 -15.94 14.34 -6.09
C GLU A 178 -15.35 14.84 -4.77
N ILE A 179 -14.98 16.12 -4.62
CA ILE A 179 -14.52 16.63 -3.32
C ILE A 179 -15.59 16.44 -2.25
N ARG A 180 -16.87 16.73 -2.56
CA ARG A 180 -17.99 16.56 -1.62
C ARG A 180 -18.20 15.10 -1.25
N ARG A 181 -18.12 14.19 -2.22
CA ARG A 181 -18.22 12.73 -2.03
C ARG A 181 -17.05 12.20 -1.20
N PHE A 182 -15.83 12.56 -1.60
CA PHE A 182 -14.57 12.13 -1.00
C PHE A 182 -14.45 12.60 0.45
N TYR A 183 -14.86 13.85 0.74
CA TYR A 183 -14.91 14.40 2.09
C TYR A 183 -16.34 14.43 2.64
N LYS A 184 -17.03 13.29 2.64
CA LYS A 184 -18.44 13.15 3.08
C LYS A 184 -18.75 13.77 4.46
N ASP A 185 -17.79 13.81 5.38
CA ASP A 185 -17.96 14.37 6.73
C ASP A 185 -17.59 15.86 6.86
N MET A 186 -17.06 16.47 5.79
CA MET A 186 -16.69 17.87 5.80
C MET A 186 -17.95 18.73 5.91
N ASN A 187 -17.93 19.76 6.77
CA ASN A 187 -19.07 20.68 6.87
C ASN A 187 -19.28 21.46 5.56
N ALA A 188 -20.48 22.01 5.36
CA ALA A 188 -20.84 22.69 4.12
C ALA A 188 -19.96 23.91 3.78
N LYS A 189 -19.37 24.56 4.79
CA LYS A 189 -18.43 25.68 4.63
C LYS A 189 -16.97 25.23 4.69
N GLY A 190 -16.70 23.93 4.55
CA GLY A 190 -15.41 23.33 4.86
C GLY A 190 -14.28 23.90 4.02
N LEU A 191 -14.53 24.16 2.73
CA LEU A 191 -13.55 24.73 1.81
C LEU A 191 -13.40 26.26 1.92
N GLU A 192 -14.25 26.96 2.68
CA GLU A 192 -14.07 28.40 2.96
C GLU A 192 -12.88 28.66 3.87
N LYS A 193 -12.53 27.68 4.73
CA LYS A 193 -11.36 27.76 5.59
C LYS A 193 -10.09 27.57 4.76
N ARG A 194 -9.22 28.59 4.78
CA ARG A 194 -7.93 28.58 4.06
C ARG A 194 -7.09 27.34 4.36
N SER A 195 -6.99 26.92 5.62
CA SER A 195 -6.24 25.73 6.03
C SER A 195 -6.75 24.44 5.39
N ASN A 196 -8.06 24.31 5.22
CA ASN A 196 -8.66 23.10 4.64
C ASN A 196 -8.45 23.06 3.12
N PHE A 197 -8.50 24.21 2.47
CA PHE A 197 -8.16 24.28 1.05
C PHE A 197 -6.66 24.07 0.81
N ASP A 198 -5.80 24.63 1.67
CA ASP A 198 -4.36 24.45 1.58
C ASP A 198 -3.98 22.95 1.74
N LEU A 199 -4.66 22.20 2.61
CA LEU A 199 -4.53 20.73 2.71
C LEU A 199 -4.89 20.03 1.38
N LEU A 200 -6.03 20.41 0.78
CA LEU A 200 -6.47 19.85 -0.51
C LEU A 200 -5.45 20.14 -1.63
N GLU A 201 -4.92 21.37 -1.67
CA GLU A 201 -4.05 21.84 -2.73
C GLU A 201 -2.61 21.29 -2.60
N LYS A 202 -2.07 21.25 -1.39
CA LYS A 202 -0.65 20.92 -1.15
C LYS A 202 -0.41 19.47 -0.77
N ASP A 203 -1.27 18.92 0.09
CA ASP A 203 -1.03 17.60 0.70
C ASP A 203 -1.74 16.49 -0.07
N VAL A 204 -2.92 16.78 -0.62
CA VAL A 204 -3.73 15.80 -1.39
C VAL A 204 -3.48 15.91 -2.89
N GLY A 205 -3.40 17.13 -3.40
CA GLY A 205 -3.24 17.42 -4.83
C GLY A 205 -4.58 17.64 -5.53
N LEU A 206 -4.70 18.76 -6.25
CA LEU A 206 -5.91 19.08 -7.02
C LEU A 206 -6.10 18.17 -8.24
N ASP A 207 -5.02 17.58 -8.75
CA ASP A 207 -5.01 16.67 -9.90
C ASP A 207 -5.74 15.36 -9.64
N LEU A 208 -5.97 15.01 -8.38
CA LEU A 208 -6.87 13.92 -8.00
C LEU A 208 -8.32 14.22 -8.40
N PHE A 209 -8.75 15.47 -8.36
CA PHE A 209 -10.14 15.89 -8.54
C PHE A 209 -10.40 16.57 -9.89
N PHE A 210 -9.40 17.25 -10.43
CA PHE A 210 -9.52 18.10 -11.61
C PHE A 210 -8.47 17.73 -12.66
N PRO A 211 -8.78 17.90 -13.97
CA PRO A 211 -7.80 17.66 -15.02
C PRO A 211 -6.67 18.70 -14.97
N LYS A 212 -5.43 18.26 -15.25
CA LYS A 212 -4.24 19.14 -15.29
C LYS A 212 -4.45 20.38 -16.16
N ARG A 213 -5.08 20.23 -17.33
CA ARG A 213 -5.44 21.35 -18.22
C ARG A 213 -6.19 22.48 -17.48
N LEU A 214 -7.17 22.14 -16.63
CA LEU A 214 -7.92 23.14 -15.87
C LEU A 214 -7.03 23.82 -14.83
N ILE A 215 -6.22 23.03 -14.11
CA ILE A 215 -5.30 23.51 -13.07
C ILE A 215 -4.28 24.48 -13.67
N ASP A 216 -3.67 24.10 -14.79
CA ASP A 216 -2.59 24.85 -15.44
C ASP A 216 -3.11 26.10 -16.18
N SER A 217 -4.37 26.09 -16.61
CA SER A 217 -4.97 27.21 -17.36
C SER A 217 -5.31 28.45 -16.51
N MET A 218 -5.31 28.33 -15.18
CA MET A 218 -5.78 29.39 -14.28
C MET A 218 -4.76 29.72 -13.19
N LYS A 219 -4.70 30.99 -12.77
CA LYS A 219 -3.90 31.36 -11.60
C LYS A 219 -4.45 30.67 -10.34
N PRO A 220 -3.60 30.17 -9.41
CA PRO A 220 -4.06 29.42 -8.23
C PRO A 220 -5.14 30.14 -7.39
N LYS A 221 -5.00 31.46 -7.20
CA LYS A 221 -6.01 32.28 -6.48
C LYS A 221 -7.37 32.30 -7.19
N GLN A 222 -7.36 32.33 -8.52
CA GLN A 222 -8.59 32.34 -9.32
C GLN A 222 -9.25 30.95 -9.30
N LEU A 223 -8.47 29.89 -9.51
CA LEU A 223 -8.95 28.51 -9.44
C LEU A 223 -9.56 28.18 -8.07
N ARG A 224 -8.87 28.56 -6.98
CA ARG A 224 -9.38 28.42 -5.61
C ARG A 224 -10.75 29.06 -5.44
N LYS A 225 -10.92 30.29 -5.93
CA LYS A 225 -12.20 31.01 -5.84
C LYS A 225 -13.30 30.28 -6.60
N LEU A 226 -13.02 29.79 -7.80
CA LEU A 226 -13.97 29.04 -8.63
C LEU A 226 -14.37 27.71 -7.98
N ILE A 227 -13.41 26.97 -7.42
CA ILE A 227 -13.70 25.72 -6.69
C ILE A 227 -14.58 26.01 -5.47
N GLN A 228 -14.24 27.01 -4.66
CA GLN A 228 -15.05 27.39 -3.49
C GLN A 228 -16.49 27.77 -3.87
N GLN A 229 -16.66 28.59 -4.91
CA GLN A 229 -17.97 29.02 -5.40
C GLN A 229 -18.79 27.86 -5.97
N THR A 230 -18.16 26.98 -6.73
CA THR A 230 -18.84 25.83 -7.34
C THR A 230 -19.22 24.79 -6.28
N PHE A 231 -18.33 24.54 -5.31
CA PHE A 231 -18.57 23.58 -4.22
C PHE A 231 -19.80 23.92 -3.37
N GLN A 232 -20.10 25.23 -3.17
CA GLN A 232 -21.28 25.65 -2.39
C GLN A 232 -22.60 25.11 -2.95
N GLN A 233 -22.68 24.84 -4.26
CA GLN A 233 -23.87 24.25 -4.89
C GLN A 233 -24.12 22.80 -4.45
N TYR A 234 -23.06 22.09 -4.06
CA TYR A 234 -23.08 20.67 -3.72
C TYR A 234 -22.82 20.40 -2.24
N ALA A 235 -22.52 21.43 -1.46
CA ALA A 235 -22.00 21.33 -0.10
C ALA A 235 -22.88 20.53 0.88
N LEU A 236 -24.18 20.41 0.60
CA LEU A 236 -25.18 19.70 1.41
C LEU A 236 -25.52 18.30 0.88
N LEU A 237 -25.01 17.91 -0.28
CA LEU A 237 -25.29 16.60 -0.87
C LEU A 237 -24.61 15.48 -0.08
N LYS A 238 -25.33 14.38 0.08
CA LYS A 238 -24.80 13.11 0.60
C LYS A 238 -24.00 12.38 -0.48
N GLU A 239 -23.25 11.37 -0.07
CA GLU A 239 -22.37 10.60 -0.95
C GLU A 239 -23.10 10.05 -2.19
N ASP A 240 -24.23 9.36 -1.97
CA ASP A 240 -25.01 8.75 -3.05
C ASP A 240 -25.61 9.82 -3.98
N GLU A 241 -26.03 10.95 -3.42
CA GLU A 241 -26.56 12.09 -4.19
C GLU A 241 -25.46 12.73 -5.06
N CYS A 242 -24.22 12.82 -4.57
CA CYS A 242 -23.09 13.27 -5.36
C CYS A 242 -22.81 12.34 -6.55
N MET A 243 -22.87 11.03 -6.35
CA MET A 243 -22.64 10.05 -7.41
C MET A 243 -23.74 10.12 -8.48
N ILE A 244 -25.01 10.21 -8.06
CA ILE A 244 -26.13 10.37 -9.00
C ILE A 244 -26.03 11.70 -9.76
N LYS A 245 -25.70 12.81 -9.09
CA LYS A 245 -25.49 14.10 -9.75
C LYS A 245 -24.31 14.09 -10.73
N PHE A 246 -23.25 13.34 -10.41
CA PHE A 246 -22.14 13.14 -11.33
C PHE A 246 -22.60 12.45 -12.61
N PHE A 247 -23.39 11.37 -12.51
CA PHE A 247 -23.93 10.69 -13.68
C PHE A 247 -24.85 11.59 -14.52
N GLU A 248 -25.68 12.40 -13.87
CA GLU A 248 -26.56 13.35 -14.58
C GLU A 248 -25.74 14.37 -15.39
N ILE A 249 -24.74 15.02 -14.77
CA ILE A 249 -23.92 16.03 -15.45
C ILE A 249 -23.03 15.42 -16.52
N TYR A 250 -22.34 14.33 -16.21
CA TYR A 250 -21.42 13.69 -17.15
C TYR A 250 -22.16 12.99 -18.30
N GLY A 251 -23.36 12.48 -18.05
CA GLY A 251 -24.22 11.85 -19.05
C GLY A 251 -24.69 12.81 -20.16
N GLU A 252 -24.70 14.12 -19.93
CA GLU A 252 -24.96 15.12 -20.97
C GLU A 252 -23.83 15.17 -22.02
N PHE A 253 -22.61 14.78 -21.64
CA PHE A 253 -21.44 14.79 -22.52
C PHE A 253 -21.13 13.41 -23.11
N PHE A 254 -21.30 12.34 -22.33
CA PHE A 254 -20.91 10.99 -22.74
C PHE A 254 -21.88 9.93 -22.23
N ASN A 255 -22.40 9.09 -23.15
CA ASN A 255 -23.23 7.94 -22.82
C ASN A 255 -22.35 6.80 -22.30
N PHE A 256 -22.15 6.75 -20.99
CA PHE A 256 -21.36 5.70 -20.33
C PHE A 256 -22.10 4.36 -20.20
N ASP A 257 -23.35 4.30 -20.63
CA ASP A 257 -24.21 3.11 -20.66
C ASP A 257 -24.31 2.46 -22.05
N GLU A 258 -23.64 3.00 -23.07
CA GLU A 258 -23.61 2.50 -24.44
C GLU A 258 -22.15 2.21 -24.89
N GLU A 259 -21.94 1.11 -25.63
CA GLU A 259 -20.69 0.83 -26.36
C GLU A 259 -20.93 1.04 -27.87
N ILE A 260 -19.97 1.66 -28.56
CA ILE A 260 -20.05 2.00 -29.99
C ILE A 260 -19.02 1.19 -30.78
N PHE A 261 -19.46 0.50 -31.83
CA PHE A 261 -18.64 -0.35 -32.69
C PHE A 261 -18.71 0.11 -34.15
N PRO A 262 -17.61 0.66 -34.71
CA PRO A 262 -17.51 0.89 -36.14
C PRO A 262 -17.53 -0.45 -36.90
N CYS A 263 -18.49 -0.64 -37.80
CA CYS A 263 -18.69 -1.89 -38.52
C CYS A 263 -19.38 -1.70 -39.88
N GLU A 264 -19.49 -2.78 -40.65
CA GLU A 264 -20.16 -2.81 -41.94
C GLU A 264 -21.37 -3.75 -41.89
N LEU A 265 -22.58 -3.26 -42.17
CA LEU A 265 -23.77 -4.10 -42.30
C LEU A 265 -23.81 -4.74 -43.69
N VAL A 266 -23.94 -6.07 -43.75
CA VAL A 266 -23.87 -6.86 -44.99
C VAL A 266 -25.25 -7.46 -45.29
N GLN A 267 -26.00 -6.87 -46.21
CA GLN A 267 -27.31 -7.40 -46.67
C GLN A 267 -27.41 -7.34 -48.21
N GLY A 268 -26.48 -8.02 -48.89
CA GLY A 268 -26.32 -7.98 -50.35
C GLY A 268 -25.50 -6.80 -50.87
N TRP A 269 -25.35 -5.75 -50.07
CA TRP A 269 -24.43 -4.62 -50.21
C TRP A 269 -23.84 -4.31 -48.83
N SER A 270 -22.67 -3.65 -48.78
CA SER A 270 -22.01 -3.27 -47.51
C SER A 270 -22.25 -1.80 -47.19
N LEU A 271 -22.66 -1.50 -45.95
CA LEU A 271 -22.85 -0.15 -45.43
C LEU A 271 -22.05 0.05 -44.14
N ALA A 272 -21.09 0.96 -44.16
CA ALA A 272 -20.33 1.34 -42.97
C ALA A 272 -21.20 2.17 -42.01
N VAL A 273 -21.28 1.75 -40.75
CA VAL A 273 -22.07 2.37 -39.68
C VAL A 273 -21.36 2.27 -38.33
N ASP A 274 -21.68 3.18 -37.42
CA ASP A 274 -21.33 3.06 -36.00
C ASP A 274 -22.50 2.40 -35.26
N LEU A 275 -22.34 1.14 -34.89
CA LEU A 275 -23.37 0.38 -34.21
C LEU A 275 -23.32 0.64 -32.70
N VAL A 276 -24.43 1.10 -32.13
CA VAL A 276 -24.54 1.41 -30.70
C VAL A 276 -25.30 0.30 -29.99
N ILE A 277 -24.68 -0.27 -28.96
CA ILE A 277 -25.23 -1.36 -28.15
C ILE A 277 -25.29 -0.91 -26.69
N GLY A 278 -26.45 -1.05 -26.05
CA GLY A 278 -26.63 -0.65 -24.66
C GLY A 278 -27.88 -1.26 -24.01
N PRO A 279 -28.33 -0.76 -22.85
CA PRO A 279 -29.51 -1.28 -22.14
C PRO A 279 -30.78 -1.30 -22.99
N LYS A 280 -30.90 -0.36 -23.94
CA LYS A 280 -32.06 -0.24 -24.84
C LYS A 280 -31.96 -1.16 -26.06
N GLY A 281 -31.02 -2.10 -26.07
CA GLY A 281 -30.72 -3.00 -27.18
C GLY A 281 -29.71 -2.43 -28.17
N ILE A 282 -29.63 -3.05 -29.34
CA ILE A 282 -28.94 -2.50 -30.49
C ILE A 282 -29.87 -1.44 -31.06
N ARG A 283 -29.51 -0.15 -31.04
CA ARG A 283 -30.39 0.90 -31.61
C ARG A 283 -30.80 0.47 -33.03
N ILE A 284 -32.07 0.09 -33.21
CA ILE A 284 -32.80 -0.47 -34.39
C ILE A 284 -33.51 -1.83 -34.10
N TYR A 285 -33.08 -2.67 -33.14
CA TYR A 285 -33.75 -3.94 -32.78
C TYR A 285 -33.81 -4.20 -31.26
N PHE A 286 -34.99 -4.53 -30.74
CA PHE A 286 -35.15 -5.11 -29.39
C PHE A 286 -34.84 -6.60 -29.44
N LEU A 287 -33.70 -7.03 -28.88
CA LEU A 287 -33.28 -8.43 -28.88
C LEU A 287 -33.77 -9.13 -27.62
N PHE A 288 -34.85 -9.91 -27.74
CA PHE A 288 -35.33 -10.79 -26.66
C PHE A 288 -34.78 -12.22 -26.78
N SER A 289 -34.49 -12.69 -27.99
CA SER A 289 -33.92 -14.01 -28.26
C SER A 289 -33.16 -13.98 -29.58
N CYS A 290 -31.85 -14.20 -29.53
CA CYS A 290 -31.01 -14.27 -30.73
C CYS A 290 -29.94 -15.35 -30.61
N HIS A 291 -29.49 -15.89 -31.74
CA HIS A 291 -28.34 -16.78 -31.81
C HIS A 291 -27.18 -16.09 -32.52
N ILE A 292 -25.99 -16.16 -31.91
CA ILE A 292 -24.82 -15.46 -32.41
C ILE A 292 -23.82 -16.48 -32.96
N LYS A 293 -23.41 -16.27 -34.21
CA LYS A 293 -22.33 -17.00 -34.88
C LYS A 293 -21.35 -15.99 -35.45
N TYR A 294 -20.07 -16.34 -35.53
CA TYR A 294 -19.11 -15.52 -36.25
C TYR A 294 -18.11 -16.40 -37.01
N ASN A 295 -17.63 -15.88 -38.14
CA ASN A 295 -16.64 -16.56 -38.96
C ASN A 295 -15.60 -15.57 -39.50
N THR A 296 -14.32 -15.91 -39.35
CA THR A 296 -13.21 -15.09 -39.83
C THR A 296 -13.01 -15.32 -41.32
N GLN A 297 -12.88 -14.24 -42.07
CA GLN A 297 -12.65 -14.25 -43.50
C GLN A 297 -11.14 -14.20 -43.80
N ASN A 298 -10.76 -14.58 -45.02
CA ASN A 298 -9.35 -14.64 -45.44
C ASN A 298 -8.64 -13.28 -45.44
N ASP A 299 -9.38 -12.17 -45.44
CA ASP A 299 -8.85 -10.81 -45.40
C ASP A 299 -8.61 -10.30 -43.96
N GLY A 300 -8.81 -11.15 -42.94
CA GLY A 300 -8.66 -10.81 -41.52
C GLY A 300 -9.91 -10.18 -40.89
N ARG A 301 -10.91 -9.78 -41.68
CA ARG A 301 -12.20 -9.31 -41.16
C ARG A 301 -13.03 -10.49 -40.64
N THR A 302 -13.94 -10.21 -39.73
CA THR A 302 -14.83 -11.25 -39.16
C THR A 302 -16.28 -10.89 -39.41
N LEU A 303 -17.06 -11.85 -39.91
CA LEU A 303 -18.50 -11.70 -40.13
C LEU A 303 -19.25 -12.27 -38.92
N LEU A 304 -19.94 -11.41 -38.20
CA LEU A 304 -20.85 -11.72 -37.11
C LEU A 304 -22.28 -11.85 -37.66
N LEU A 305 -22.91 -13.00 -37.44
CA LEU A 305 -24.26 -13.35 -37.85
C LEU A 305 -25.13 -13.44 -36.60
N ILE A 306 -26.14 -12.59 -36.51
CA ILE A 306 -27.11 -12.57 -35.41
C ILE A 306 -28.46 -12.99 -35.97
N GLU A 307 -28.87 -14.21 -35.63
CA GLU A 307 -30.19 -14.75 -35.96
C GLU A 307 -31.20 -14.21 -34.95
N ILE A 308 -32.09 -13.31 -35.37
CA ILE A 308 -33.10 -12.69 -34.50
C ILE A 308 -34.42 -13.44 -34.68
N GLU A 309 -35.04 -13.87 -33.58
CA GLU A 309 -36.33 -14.54 -33.62
C GLU A 309 -37.40 -13.65 -34.29
N GLY A 310 -38.08 -14.18 -35.31
CA GLY A 310 -39.08 -13.46 -36.10
C GLY A 310 -38.53 -12.64 -37.28
N ALA A 311 -37.21 -12.52 -37.44
CA ALA A 311 -36.61 -11.88 -38.61
C ALA A 311 -36.52 -12.85 -39.80
N LYS A 312 -36.83 -12.36 -41.01
CA LYS A 312 -36.75 -13.17 -42.25
C LYS A 312 -35.32 -13.53 -42.66
N GLN A 313 -34.32 -12.76 -42.21
CA GLN A 313 -32.91 -12.95 -42.51
C GLN A 313 -32.06 -12.54 -41.29
N PRO A 314 -30.90 -13.18 -41.06
CA PRO A 314 -30.00 -12.82 -39.97
C PRO A 314 -29.38 -11.45 -40.20
N LEU A 315 -29.11 -10.73 -39.11
CA LEU A 315 -28.33 -9.50 -39.14
C LEU A 315 -26.86 -9.87 -39.31
N SER A 316 -26.27 -9.50 -40.45
CA SER A 316 -24.87 -9.81 -40.77
C SER A 316 -24.01 -8.55 -40.63
N ILE A 317 -22.98 -8.60 -39.81
CA ILE A 317 -22.12 -7.48 -39.43
C ILE A 317 -20.67 -7.88 -39.69
N SER A 318 -19.99 -7.15 -40.56
CA SER A 318 -18.55 -7.31 -40.81
C SER A 318 -17.76 -6.35 -39.94
N VAL A 319 -16.74 -6.84 -39.25
CA VAL A 319 -15.86 -6.07 -38.36
C VAL A 319 -14.40 -6.29 -38.68
N ALA A 320 -13.56 -5.34 -38.27
CA ALA A 320 -12.14 -5.29 -38.65
C ALA A 320 -11.30 -6.45 -38.09
N SER A 321 -11.70 -7.08 -36.99
CA SER A 321 -10.94 -8.17 -36.37
C SER A 321 -11.82 -9.15 -35.60
N LEU A 322 -11.29 -10.35 -35.35
CA LEU A 322 -11.94 -11.37 -34.52
C LEU A 322 -12.18 -10.86 -33.09
N ALA A 323 -11.23 -10.13 -32.52
CA ALA A 323 -11.35 -9.56 -31.17
C ALA A 323 -12.57 -8.62 -31.04
N ILE A 324 -12.82 -7.78 -32.05
CA ILE A 324 -14.01 -6.91 -32.07
C ILE A 324 -15.28 -7.76 -32.15
N ALA A 325 -15.30 -8.80 -32.98
CA ALA A 325 -16.45 -9.69 -33.09
C ALA A 325 -16.75 -10.42 -31.76
N GLU A 326 -15.73 -10.95 -31.08
CA GLU A 326 -15.87 -11.61 -29.77
C GLU A 326 -16.34 -10.62 -28.70
N ASN A 327 -15.78 -9.41 -28.68
CA ASN A 327 -16.20 -8.34 -27.77
C ASN A 327 -17.67 -7.93 -27.97
N MET A 328 -18.13 -7.84 -29.22
CA MET A 328 -19.54 -7.56 -29.56
C MET A 328 -20.45 -8.72 -29.19
N ALA A 329 -20.03 -9.96 -29.48
CA ALA A 329 -20.79 -11.16 -29.16
C ALA A 329 -21.00 -11.31 -27.65
N ASP A 330 -19.95 -11.10 -26.84
CA ASP A 330 -20.06 -11.12 -25.37
C ASP A 330 -21.03 -10.05 -24.86
N LEU A 331 -21.00 -8.83 -25.42
CA LEU A 331 -21.88 -7.75 -25.00
C LEU A 331 -23.36 -8.08 -25.27
N ILE A 332 -23.66 -8.56 -26.48
CA ILE A 332 -25.03 -8.93 -26.89
C ILE A 332 -25.52 -10.13 -26.07
N ASP A 333 -24.69 -11.16 -25.91
CA ASP A 333 -24.99 -12.34 -25.10
C ASP A 333 -25.28 -11.96 -23.64
N GLY A 334 -24.43 -11.12 -23.04
CA GLY A 334 -24.63 -10.67 -21.66
C GLY A 334 -25.90 -9.86 -21.46
N TYR A 335 -26.28 -9.00 -22.42
CA TYR A 335 -27.59 -8.33 -22.38
C TYR A 335 -28.75 -9.32 -22.50
N CYS A 336 -28.66 -10.33 -23.38
CA CYS A 336 -29.70 -11.35 -23.53
C CYS A 336 -29.84 -12.18 -22.24
N ARG A 337 -28.72 -12.59 -21.62
CA ARG A 337 -28.70 -13.29 -20.32
C ARG A 337 -29.36 -12.46 -19.22
N LEU A 338 -29.03 -11.17 -19.16
CA LEU A 338 -29.57 -10.25 -18.16
C LEU A 338 -31.08 -10.00 -18.33
N LEU A 339 -31.56 -9.87 -19.56
CA LEU A 339 -32.99 -9.67 -19.87
C LEU A 339 -33.84 -10.91 -19.64
N ASN A 340 -33.32 -12.09 -19.97
CA ASN A 340 -34.04 -13.35 -19.86
C ASN A 340 -33.90 -14.02 -18.48
N HIS A 341 -33.09 -13.45 -17.58
CA HIS A 341 -32.76 -14.03 -16.28
C HIS A 341 -32.19 -15.46 -16.39
N THR A 342 -31.30 -15.68 -17.37
CA THR A 342 -30.69 -16.99 -17.65
C THR A 342 -29.16 -16.93 -17.61
N ASP A 343 -28.52 -17.98 -17.12
CA ASP A 343 -27.06 -18.14 -17.17
C ASP A 343 -26.55 -18.82 -18.45
N SER A 344 -27.45 -19.26 -19.34
CA SER A 344 -27.09 -19.96 -20.58
C SER A 344 -26.63 -19.00 -21.67
N SER A 345 -25.47 -19.28 -22.27
CA SER A 345 -24.99 -18.53 -23.43
C SER A 345 -25.77 -18.86 -24.69
N LEU A 346 -25.97 -17.85 -25.53
CA LEU A 346 -26.61 -17.93 -26.85
C LEU A 346 -25.59 -17.93 -27.99
N ILE A 347 -24.29 -17.94 -27.68
CA ILE A 347 -23.20 -18.03 -28.64
C ILE A 347 -22.99 -19.50 -29.05
N LEU A 348 -23.20 -19.80 -30.33
CA LEU A 348 -22.98 -21.14 -30.87
C LEU A 348 -21.49 -21.32 -31.21
N ARG A 349 -20.71 -21.87 -30.27
CA ARG A 349 -19.31 -22.21 -30.51
C ARG A 349 -19.21 -23.48 -31.34
N ASN A 350 -18.56 -23.42 -32.50
CA ASN A 350 -18.10 -24.63 -33.17
C ASN A 350 -17.07 -25.29 -32.24
N SER A 351 -17.39 -26.48 -31.75
CA SER A 351 -16.47 -27.34 -30.99
C SER A 351 -15.15 -27.48 -31.77
N LEU A 352 -14.05 -26.95 -31.21
CA LEU A 352 -12.72 -27.26 -31.71
C LEU A 352 -12.48 -28.78 -31.53
N PRO A 353 -11.72 -29.43 -32.44
CA PRO A 353 -11.50 -30.86 -32.39
C PRO A 353 -10.75 -31.25 -31.11
N GLU A 354 -11.15 -32.34 -30.48
CA GLU A 354 -10.32 -33.04 -29.49
C GLU A 354 -8.96 -33.36 -30.13
N ILE A 355 -7.86 -32.84 -29.58
CA ILE A 355 -6.50 -33.14 -30.02
C ILE A 355 -5.63 -33.49 -28.79
N PRO A 356 -4.72 -34.49 -28.90
CA PRO A 356 -4.33 -35.37 -27.80
C PRO A 356 -3.34 -34.74 -26.81
N CYS A 357 -3.51 -35.08 -25.54
CA CYS A 357 -2.46 -34.95 -24.52
C CYS A 357 -1.26 -35.83 -24.89
N GLY A 358 -0.18 -35.22 -25.35
CA GLY A 358 1.08 -35.94 -25.55
C GLY A 358 2.17 -35.07 -26.14
N LEU A 359 2.96 -34.44 -25.27
CA LEU A 359 4.42 -34.25 -25.41
C LEU A 359 4.94 -33.55 -24.15
N GLN A 360 5.48 -34.35 -23.23
CA GLN A 360 6.28 -33.87 -22.10
C GLN A 360 7.52 -33.16 -22.65
N HIS A 361 7.62 -31.85 -22.45
CA HIS A 361 8.89 -31.15 -22.42
C HIS A 361 9.17 -30.75 -20.97
N ARG A 362 10.04 -31.55 -20.32
CA ARG A 362 10.66 -31.22 -19.03
C ARG A 362 11.51 -29.96 -19.22
N MET A 363 11.10 -28.87 -18.60
CA MET A 363 11.97 -27.75 -18.26
C MET A 363 12.04 -27.67 -16.74
N ASN A 364 13.23 -27.93 -16.20
CA ASN A 364 13.58 -27.79 -14.80
C ASN A 364 13.40 -26.34 -14.36
N MET A 365 12.58 -26.11 -13.33
CA MET A 365 12.58 -24.88 -12.55
C MET A 365 13.20 -25.18 -11.19
N ASN A 366 14.30 -24.50 -10.90
CA ASN A 366 14.94 -24.49 -9.59
C ASN A 366 14.01 -23.80 -8.58
N ASN A 367 13.78 -24.48 -7.45
CA ASN A 367 13.01 -23.99 -6.31
C ASN A 367 13.61 -22.69 -5.76
N SER A 368 12.77 -21.66 -5.62
CA SER A 368 13.00 -20.55 -4.71
C SER A 368 12.15 -20.75 -3.45
N ASP A 369 12.80 -20.94 -2.31
CA ASP A 369 12.19 -21.26 -1.01
C ASP A 369 11.49 -20.06 -0.33
N ILE A 370 10.89 -19.15 -1.10
CA ILE A 370 10.08 -18.04 -0.57
C ILE A 370 8.59 -18.42 -0.46
N TYR A 371 8.17 -19.53 -1.10
CA TYR A 371 6.81 -20.05 -1.08
C TYR A 371 6.71 -21.47 -0.54
N CYS A 372 7.42 -21.78 0.54
CA CYS A 372 7.23 -23.05 1.24
C CYS A 372 5.99 -22.97 2.18
N GLU A 373 5.00 -23.82 1.83
CA GLU A 373 3.97 -24.42 2.69
C GLU A 373 2.78 -23.54 3.13
N ILE A 374 1.79 -23.44 2.24
CA ILE A 374 0.38 -23.50 2.68
C ILE A 374 0.14 -24.99 2.97
N PRO A 375 -0.18 -25.41 4.21
CA PRO A 375 -0.36 -26.83 4.51
C PRO A 375 -1.45 -27.45 3.64
N ASP A 376 -1.14 -28.58 3.00
CA ASP A 376 -2.12 -29.53 2.50
C ASP A 376 -2.76 -30.24 3.71
N GLU A 377 -3.68 -29.57 4.39
CA GLU A 377 -4.68 -30.25 5.20
C GLU A 377 -6.06 -29.95 4.62
N LYS A 378 -6.78 -31.02 4.26
CA LYS A 378 -8.21 -30.96 3.92
C LYS A 378 -8.91 -30.05 4.94
N PRO A 379 -9.72 -29.07 4.50
CA PRO A 379 -10.49 -28.28 5.45
C PRO A 379 -11.30 -29.26 6.31
N PRO A 380 -11.21 -29.18 7.65
CA PRO A 380 -12.14 -29.93 8.48
C PRO A 380 -13.57 -29.51 8.09
N PRO A 381 -14.55 -30.42 8.19
CA PRO A 381 -15.92 -30.13 7.80
C PRO A 381 -16.39 -28.83 8.46
N PRO A 382 -17.25 -28.04 7.79
CA PRO A 382 -17.66 -26.72 8.24
C PRO A 382 -18.04 -26.76 9.71
N VAL A 383 -17.30 -26.01 10.53
CA VAL A 383 -17.56 -25.89 11.97
C VAL A 383 -18.97 -25.35 12.11
N LYS A 384 -19.87 -26.16 12.71
CA LYS A 384 -21.12 -25.64 13.26
C LYS A 384 -20.73 -24.61 14.32
N VAL A 385 -20.87 -23.33 14.00
CA VAL A 385 -20.43 -22.21 14.87
C VAL A 385 -21.23 -22.17 16.19
N GLY A 386 -22.43 -22.74 16.21
CA GLY A 386 -23.25 -22.87 17.41
C GLY A 386 -22.81 -24.03 18.29
N LEU A 387 -22.28 -23.72 19.47
CA LEU A 387 -22.02 -24.67 20.55
C LEU A 387 -23.17 -24.66 21.56
N SER A 388 -23.48 -25.79 22.21
CA SER A 388 -24.42 -25.78 23.33
C SER A 388 -23.71 -25.42 24.63
N ARG A 389 -24.38 -24.65 25.49
CA ARG A 389 -23.85 -24.32 26.84
C ARG A 389 -23.50 -25.57 27.66
N LYS A 390 -24.19 -26.69 27.42
CA LYS A 390 -23.98 -27.95 28.13
C LYS A 390 -22.66 -28.62 27.78
N ASP A 391 -22.07 -28.28 26.65
CA ASP A 391 -20.85 -28.90 26.13
C ASP A 391 -19.59 -28.30 26.76
N ILE A 392 -19.71 -27.19 27.51
CA ILE A 392 -18.59 -26.43 28.08
C ILE A 392 -18.77 -26.30 29.59
N ILE A 393 -17.82 -26.84 30.35
CA ILE A 393 -17.74 -26.66 31.81
C ILE A 393 -16.80 -25.50 32.10
N LEU A 394 -17.32 -24.40 32.63
CA LEU A 394 -16.52 -23.28 33.13
C LEU A 394 -15.73 -23.68 34.38
N LYS A 395 -14.48 -23.23 34.44
CA LYS A 395 -13.55 -23.42 35.57
C LYS A 395 -13.17 -22.05 36.15
N ARG A 396 -11.92 -21.87 36.54
CA ARG A 396 -11.37 -20.65 37.14
C ARG A 396 -11.35 -19.48 36.15
N MET A 397 -11.44 -18.27 36.70
CA MET A 397 -11.19 -17.03 35.97
C MET A 397 -9.71 -16.92 35.58
N LEU A 398 -9.44 -16.56 34.32
CA LEU A 398 -8.10 -16.32 33.77
C LEU A 398 -7.77 -14.82 33.72
N GLY A 399 -8.77 -13.98 33.49
CA GLY A 399 -8.62 -12.53 33.43
C GLY A 399 -9.95 -11.81 33.24
N GLU A 400 -9.90 -10.48 33.27
CA GLU A 400 -11.04 -9.60 33.05
C GLU A 400 -10.70 -8.62 31.93
N GLY A 401 -11.60 -8.52 30.95
CA GLY A 401 -11.51 -7.61 29.82
C GLY A 401 -12.66 -6.60 29.81
N PHE A 402 -12.69 -5.75 28.79
CA PHE A 402 -13.66 -4.65 28.69
C PHE A 402 -15.13 -5.10 28.71
N PHE A 403 -15.44 -6.24 28.07
CA PHE A 403 -16.81 -6.75 27.94
C PHE A 403 -17.21 -7.75 29.05
N GLY A 404 -16.26 -8.17 29.88
CA GLY A 404 -16.49 -9.15 30.93
C GLY A 404 -15.29 -10.06 31.20
N GLU A 405 -15.54 -11.21 31.81
CA GLU A 405 -14.51 -12.12 32.31
C GLU A 405 -14.13 -13.20 31.28
N VAL A 406 -12.86 -13.58 31.29
CA VAL A 406 -12.33 -14.74 30.57
C VAL A 406 -12.09 -15.86 31.57
N HIS A 407 -12.65 -17.03 31.30
CA HIS A 407 -12.55 -18.22 32.13
C HIS A 407 -11.83 -19.34 31.40
N GLU A 408 -11.18 -20.23 32.15
CA GLU A 408 -10.79 -21.53 31.64
C GLU A 408 -12.03 -22.40 31.51
N GLY A 409 -12.12 -23.23 30.47
CA GLY A 409 -13.21 -24.18 30.28
C GLY A 409 -12.71 -25.53 29.80
N ASN A 410 -13.53 -26.56 30.00
CA ASN A 410 -13.34 -27.88 29.40
C ASN A 410 -14.50 -28.20 28.48
N GLY A 411 -14.22 -28.43 27.19
CA GLY A 411 -15.13 -29.12 26.29
C GLY A 411 -15.00 -30.64 26.41
N GLU A 412 -15.80 -31.41 25.66
CA GLU A 412 -15.77 -32.88 25.71
C GLU A 412 -14.37 -33.49 25.46
N LYS A 413 -13.46 -32.78 24.76
CA LYS A 413 -12.09 -33.25 24.45
C LYS A 413 -10.97 -32.19 24.45
N ILE A 414 -11.26 -30.91 24.70
CA ILE A 414 -10.29 -29.82 24.51
C ILE A 414 -10.42 -28.78 25.63
N SER A 415 -9.29 -28.33 26.18
CA SER A 415 -9.24 -27.18 27.09
C SER A 415 -9.41 -25.87 26.32
N VAL A 416 -10.31 -25.00 26.77
CA VAL A 416 -10.72 -23.80 26.06
C VAL A 416 -10.63 -22.55 26.94
N ALA A 417 -10.57 -21.38 26.32
CA ALA A 417 -10.78 -20.09 26.97
C ALA A 417 -12.19 -19.59 26.62
N VAL A 418 -12.96 -19.17 27.62
CA VAL A 418 -14.35 -18.74 27.46
C VAL A 418 -14.49 -17.29 27.89
N LYS A 419 -14.71 -16.39 26.92
CA LYS A 419 -15.00 -14.99 27.18
C LYS A 419 -16.50 -14.84 27.42
N THR A 420 -16.89 -14.22 28.52
CA THR A 420 -18.28 -14.05 28.96
C THR A 420 -18.67 -12.57 28.93
N CYS A 421 -19.89 -12.26 28.46
CA CYS A 421 -20.41 -10.89 28.47
C CYS A 421 -21.21 -10.64 29.76
N LYS A 422 -20.75 -9.70 30.61
CA LYS A 422 -21.42 -9.38 31.90
C LYS A 422 -22.67 -8.51 31.75
N GLU A 423 -22.74 -7.67 30.71
CA GLU A 423 -23.80 -6.67 30.52
C GLU A 423 -24.52 -6.88 29.17
N CYS A 424 -25.79 -7.30 29.22
CA CYS A 424 -26.61 -7.61 28.03
C CYS A 424 -27.30 -6.38 27.42
N ALA A 425 -26.72 -5.18 27.53
CA ALA A 425 -27.21 -4.06 26.75
C ALA A 425 -27.04 -4.40 25.25
N PRO A 426 -28.04 -4.15 24.38
CA PRO A 426 -28.03 -4.64 23.00
C PRO A 426 -26.78 -4.21 22.21
N ASP A 427 -26.28 -3.00 22.44
CA ASP A 427 -25.11 -2.41 21.79
C ASP A 427 -23.78 -3.01 22.28
N VAL A 428 -23.70 -3.41 23.54
CA VAL A 428 -22.55 -4.12 24.11
C VAL A 428 -22.50 -5.55 23.58
N ARG A 429 -23.65 -6.22 23.51
CA ARG A 429 -23.80 -7.56 22.94
C ARG A 429 -23.41 -7.60 21.46
N GLU A 430 -23.84 -6.62 20.66
CA GLU A 430 -23.48 -6.52 19.25
C GLU A 430 -21.95 -6.38 19.06
N LYS A 431 -21.31 -5.49 19.83
CA LYS A 431 -19.84 -5.33 19.78
C LYS A 431 -19.10 -6.58 20.23
N PHE A 432 -19.62 -7.27 21.25
CA PHE A 432 -19.06 -8.52 21.76
C PHE A 432 -19.12 -9.62 20.70
N VAL A 433 -20.29 -9.84 20.09
CA VAL A 433 -20.47 -10.83 19.01
C VAL A 433 -19.64 -10.44 17.76
N GLY A 434 -19.50 -9.15 17.49
CA GLY A 434 -18.67 -8.63 16.39
C GLY A 434 -17.21 -9.09 16.46
N GLU A 435 -16.65 -9.28 17.64
CA GLU A 435 -15.30 -9.86 17.82
C GLU A 435 -15.25 -11.30 17.30
N ALA A 436 -16.23 -12.14 17.64
CA ALA A 436 -16.31 -13.51 17.14
C ALA A 436 -16.52 -13.57 15.62
N VAL A 437 -17.29 -12.63 15.05
CA VAL A 437 -17.50 -12.53 13.60
C VAL A 437 -16.17 -12.27 12.87
N ILE A 438 -15.32 -11.38 13.41
CA ILE A 438 -13.98 -11.13 12.87
C ILE A 438 -13.14 -12.40 12.96
N MET A 439 -13.08 -13.01 14.14
CA MET A 439 -12.23 -14.18 14.39
C MET A 439 -12.64 -15.43 13.60
N LYS A 440 -13.93 -15.55 13.21
CA LYS A 440 -14.45 -16.70 12.44
C LYS A 440 -13.69 -16.95 11.14
N ASN A 441 -13.16 -15.90 10.51
CA ASN A 441 -12.47 -15.99 9.24
C ASN A 441 -10.94 -15.97 9.38
N LEU A 442 -10.40 -15.96 10.60
CA LEU A 442 -8.97 -15.93 10.86
C LEU A 442 -8.45 -17.35 11.11
N ASP A 443 -7.46 -17.76 10.33
CA ASP A 443 -6.76 -19.03 10.49
C ASP A 443 -5.26 -18.85 10.23
N HIS A 444 -4.47 -18.85 11.30
CA HIS A 444 -3.03 -18.65 11.25
C HIS A 444 -2.37 -19.22 12.53
N PRO A 445 -1.20 -19.88 12.46
CA PRO A 445 -0.56 -20.53 13.60
C PRO A 445 -0.24 -19.59 14.78
N HIS A 446 -0.05 -18.29 14.49
CA HIS A 446 0.25 -17.26 15.48
C HIS A 446 -0.94 -16.31 15.74
N ILE A 447 -2.18 -16.75 15.47
CA ILE A 447 -3.42 -16.06 15.86
C ILE A 447 -4.24 -17.00 16.75
N VAL A 448 -4.86 -16.47 17.80
CA VAL A 448 -5.74 -17.24 18.67
C VAL A 448 -7.00 -17.67 17.90
N ARG A 449 -7.20 -18.97 17.78
CA ARG A 449 -8.30 -19.59 17.03
C ARG A 449 -9.63 -19.51 17.77
N LEU A 450 -10.68 -19.11 17.05
CA LEU A 450 -12.07 -19.25 17.50
C LEU A 450 -12.50 -20.73 17.40
N ILE A 451 -13.07 -21.26 18.48
CA ILE A 451 -13.66 -22.60 18.51
C ILE A 451 -15.15 -22.52 18.19
N GLY A 452 -15.87 -21.55 18.76
CA GLY A 452 -17.28 -21.35 18.50
C GLY A 452 -17.92 -20.28 19.38
N VAL A 453 -19.22 -20.07 19.21
CA VAL A 453 -20.02 -19.11 19.97
C VAL A 453 -21.22 -19.83 20.59
N ILE A 454 -21.49 -19.54 21.86
CA ILE A 454 -22.72 -19.96 22.55
C ILE A 454 -23.62 -18.73 22.57
N GLU A 455 -24.67 -18.77 21.75
CA GLU A 455 -25.59 -17.64 21.53
C GLU A 455 -26.63 -17.49 22.65
N GLU A 456 -26.79 -18.51 23.51
CA GLU A 456 -27.63 -18.47 24.70
C GLU A 456 -27.13 -17.42 25.70
N ASP A 457 -28.00 -16.53 26.18
CA ASP A 457 -27.61 -15.51 27.14
C ASP A 457 -27.20 -16.11 28.51
N PRO A 458 -26.11 -15.62 29.14
CA PRO A 458 -25.18 -14.62 28.60
C PRO A 458 -24.27 -15.19 27.51
N VAL A 459 -24.16 -14.53 26.35
CA VAL A 459 -23.37 -15.01 25.20
C VAL A 459 -21.91 -15.33 25.58
N TRP A 460 -21.40 -16.47 25.12
CA TRP A 460 -20.00 -16.87 25.31
C TRP A 460 -19.24 -16.98 23.97
N ILE A 461 -17.99 -16.51 23.97
CA ILE A 461 -17.04 -16.73 22.87
C ILE A 461 -16.01 -17.75 23.35
N VAL A 462 -15.94 -18.89 22.67
CA VAL A 462 -15.06 -20.02 23.02
C VAL A 462 -13.85 -20.01 22.08
N MET A 463 -12.66 -19.92 22.66
CA MET A 463 -11.37 -19.82 21.95
C MET A 463 -10.41 -20.90 22.41
N GLU A 464 -9.35 -21.15 21.64
CA GLU A 464 -8.25 -22.00 22.13
C GLU A 464 -7.59 -21.44 23.40
N LEU A 465 -7.15 -22.33 24.29
CA LEU A 465 -6.48 -21.95 25.53
C LEU A 465 -4.95 -21.92 25.36
N CYS A 466 -4.36 -20.73 25.44
CA CYS A 466 -2.91 -20.57 25.55
C CYS A 466 -2.44 -20.81 27.00
N GLN A 467 -1.80 -21.94 27.26
CA GLN A 467 -1.54 -22.45 28.62
C GLN A 467 -0.65 -21.57 29.48
N HIS A 468 0.21 -20.75 28.88
CA HIS A 468 1.15 -19.88 29.60
C HIS A 468 0.63 -18.45 29.78
N GLY A 469 -0.58 -18.15 29.30
CA GLY A 469 -1.26 -16.87 29.50
C GLY A 469 -0.61 -15.70 28.76
N GLU A 470 -0.81 -14.50 29.29
CA GLU A 470 -0.35 -13.23 28.73
C GLU A 470 1.19 -13.11 28.65
N LEU A 471 1.71 -12.68 27.50
CA LEU A 471 3.13 -12.50 27.26
C LEU A 471 3.77 -11.50 28.22
N GLY A 472 3.09 -10.40 28.54
CA GLY A 472 3.57 -9.40 29.50
C GLY A 472 3.99 -10.01 30.85
N LYS A 473 3.17 -10.92 31.39
CA LYS A 473 3.47 -11.66 32.64
C LYS A 473 4.58 -12.70 32.43
N TYR A 474 4.60 -13.34 31.26
CA TYR A 474 5.59 -14.36 30.92
C TYR A 474 7.02 -13.80 30.77
N LEU A 475 7.15 -12.55 30.30
CA LEU A 475 8.42 -11.85 30.12
C LEU A 475 9.16 -11.53 31.43
N THR A 476 8.52 -11.71 32.58
CA THR A 476 9.19 -11.63 33.89
C THR A 476 10.21 -12.76 34.10
N LYS A 477 10.10 -13.84 33.31
CA LYS A 477 11.09 -14.92 33.27
C LYS A 477 12.37 -14.47 32.55
N ASN A 478 13.49 -15.09 32.91
CA ASN A 478 14.76 -14.81 32.23
C ASN A 478 14.86 -15.55 30.88
N LEU A 479 14.24 -14.99 29.83
CA LEU A 479 14.30 -15.54 28.47
C LEU A 479 15.55 -15.06 27.73
N PRO A 480 16.14 -15.89 26.84
CA PRO A 480 17.27 -15.48 26.01
C PRO A 480 16.83 -14.56 24.86
N SER A 481 17.76 -13.74 24.37
CA SER A 481 17.52 -12.77 23.28
C SER A 481 16.88 -13.43 22.05
N VAL A 482 17.41 -14.59 21.64
CA VAL A 482 16.90 -15.35 20.49
C VAL A 482 15.39 -15.67 20.60
N THR A 483 14.89 -16.01 21.79
CA THR A 483 13.46 -16.28 22.02
C THR A 483 12.62 -14.99 21.92
N LEU A 484 13.15 -13.86 22.41
CA LEU A 484 12.47 -12.57 22.31
C LEU A 484 12.35 -12.10 20.84
N VAL A 485 13.40 -12.31 20.05
CA VAL A 485 13.38 -12.05 18.60
C VAL A 485 12.43 -13.01 17.88
N LEU A 486 12.41 -14.30 18.27
CA LEU A 486 11.45 -15.28 17.75
C LEU A 486 10.00 -14.84 17.98
N PHE A 487 9.65 -14.41 19.20
CA PHE A 487 8.31 -13.92 19.49
C PHE A 487 7.95 -12.70 18.64
N SER A 488 8.89 -11.78 18.45
CA SER A 488 8.72 -10.62 17.56
C SER A 488 8.45 -11.04 16.11
N LEU A 489 9.16 -12.05 15.60
CA LEU A 489 8.96 -12.62 14.27
C LEU A 489 7.58 -13.26 14.13
N GLN A 490 7.15 -14.05 15.11
CA GLN A 490 5.86 -14.74 15.09
C GLN A 490 4.67 -13.77 15.09
N ILE A 491 4.76 -12.70 15.88
CA ILE A 491 3.78 -11.60 15.86
C ILE A 491 3.80 -10.90 14.50
N CYS A 492 4.99 -10.63 13.94
CA CYS A 492 5.11 -10.03 12.61
C CYS A 492 4.43 -10.88 11.53
N LYS A 493 4.61 -12.21 11.56
CA LYS A 493 3.96 -13.15 10.64
C LYS A 493 2.44 -13.11 10.76
N ALA A 494 1.90 -13.05 11.98
CA ALA A 494 0.46 -12.85 12.19
C ALA A 494 -0.03 -11.53 11.57
N LEU A 495 0.75 -10.44 11.70
CA LEU A 495 0.39 -9.13 11.16
C LEU A 495 0.51 -9.05 9.63
N VAL A 496 1.45 -9.79 9.01
CA VAL A 496 1.49 -10.00 7.55
C VAL A 496 0.18 -10.64 7.07
N TYR A 497 -0.29 -11.67 7.79
CA TYR A 497 -1.56 -12.33 7.49
C TYR A 497 -2.74 -11.36 7.59
N LEU A 498 -2.83 -10.57 8.67
CA LEU A 498 -3.88 -9.55 8.83
C LEU A 498 -3.82 -8.46 7.74
N GLN A 499 -2.62 -8.02 7.35
CA GLN A 499 -2.42 -7.09 6.24
C GLN A 499 -2.98 -7.67 4.94
N GLY A 500 -2.74 -8.95 4.64
CA GLY A 500 -3.31 -9.64 3.48
C GLY A 500 -4.85 -9.68 3.49
N MET A 501 -5.45 -9.73 4.68
CA MET A 501 -6.90 -9.62 4.87
C MET A 501 -7.43 -8.18 4.87
N ASN A 502 -6.56 -7.18 4.69
CA ASN A 502 -6.87 -5.75 4.82
C ASN A 502 -7.54 -5.41 6.17
N MET A 503 -7.03 -6.01 7.24
CA MET A 503 -7.56 -5.83 8.59
C MET A 503 -6.55 -5.06 9.43
N VAL A 504 -7.03 -4.03 10.13
CA VAL A 504 -6.25 -3.34 11.17
C VAL A 504 -6.59 -3.88 12.53
N HIS A 505 -5.57 -4.22 13.31
CA HIS A 505 -5.73 -4.73 14.66
C HIS A 505 -6.05 -3.61 15.66
N ARG A 506 -5.36 -2.46 15.54
CA ARG A 506 -5.57 -1.22 16.32
C ARG A 506 -5.19 -1.26 17.80
N ASP A 507 -4.71 -2.40 18.30
CA ASP A 507 -4.31 -2.56 19.70
C ASP A 507 -3.18 -3.59 19.85
N ILE A 508 -2.12 -3.44 19.05
CA ILE A 508 -0.97 -4.34 19.09
C ILE A 508 -0.10 -3.96 20.29
N ALA A 509 -0.04 -4.84 21.29
CA ALA A 509 0.74 -4.69 22.51
C ALA A 509 0.94 -6.04 23.18
N VAL A 510 1.94 -6.16 24.05
CA VAL A 510 2.25 -7.43 24.75
C VAL A 510 1.12 -7.98 25.61
N ARG A 511 0.21 -7.12 26.08
CA ARG A 511 -1.00 -7.51 26.83
C ARG A 511 -2.00 -8.31 26.00
N ASN A 512 -1.96 -8.17 24.67
CA ASN A 512 -2.86 -8.82 23.72
C ASN A 512 -2.16 -9.99 23.00
N VAL A 513 -0.96 -10.38 23.47
CA VAL A 513 -0.23 -11.54 22.96
C VAL A 513 -0.22 -12.62 24.03
N LEU A 514 -0.55 -13.85 23.65
CA LEU A 514 -0.61 -15.01 24.54
C LEU A 514 0.51 -16.00 24.19
N VAL A 515 1.03 -16.68 25.21
CA VAL A 515 2.07 -17.70 25.06
C VAL A 515 1.40 -19.06 24.97
N ALA A 516 1.43 -19.67 23.79
CA ALA A 516 0.87 -20.99 23.54
C ALA A 516 1.82 -22.09 24.06
N THR A 517 3.11 -21.98 23.75
CA THR A 517 4.20 -22.85 24.24
C THR A 517 5.43 -21.99 24.53
N PRO A 518 6.49 -22.51 25.19
CA PRO A 518 7.71 -21.74 25.45
C PRO A 518 8.39 -21.16 24.20
N GLU A 519 8.09 -21.70 23.01
CA GLU A 519 8.64 -21.27 21.72
C GLU A 519 7.56 -20.69 20.77
N SER A 520 6.32 -20.51 21.23
CA SER A 520 5.22 -20.06 20.37
C SER A 520 4.31 -19.05 21.07
N VAL A 521 4.15 -17.89 20.43
CA VAL A 521 3.18 -16.85 20.80
C VAL A 521 2.07 -16.72 19.76
N LYS A 522 0.91 -16.26 20.21
CA LYS A 522 -0.28 -15.99 19.40
C LYS A 522 -0.84 -14.62 19.70
N LEU A 523 -1.17 -13.87 18.66
CA LEU A 523 -1.88 -12.60 18.74
C LEU A 523 -3.36 -12.84 19.02
N GLY A 524 -3.94 -12.10 19.95
CA GLY A 524 -5.34 -12.17 20.33
C GLY A 524 -5.95 -10.79 20.57
N ASP A 525 -7.18 -10.78 21.08
CA ASP A 525 -8.01 -9.59 21.32
C ASP A 525 -8.35 -8.76 20.07
N PHE A 526 -9.36 -9.24 19.34
CA PHE A 526 -9.84 -8.62 18.10
C PHE A 526 -11.00 -7.64 18.33
N GLY A 527 -11.31 -7.28 19.58
CA GLY A 527 -12.48 -6.45 19.90
C GLY A 527 -12.44 -5.04 19.26
N LEU A 528 -11.23 -4.51 19.05
CA LEU A 528 -11.00 -3.24 18.35
C LEU A 528 -10.66 -3.41 16.87
N SER A 529 -10.39 -4.63 16.41
CA SER A 529 -9.98 -4.89 15.04
C SER A 529 -11.11 -4.57 14.05
N ARG A 530 -10.78 -4.07 12.87
CA ARG A 530 -11.76 -3.77 11.83
C ARG A 530 -11.17 -4.08 10.46
N TYR A 531 -11.99 -4.59 9.57
CA TYR A 531 -11.67 -4.57 8.14
C TYR A 531 -11.65 -3.12 7.69
N ILE A 532 -10.65 -2.79 6.88
CA ILE A 532 -10.62 -1.51 6.20
C ILE A 532 -11.52 -1.67 4.96
N GLU A 533 -12.71 -1.09 5.03
CA GLU A 533 -13.67 -0.99 3.93
C GLU A 533 -13.53 0.42 3.32
N ASP A 534 -12.99 0.50 2.10
CA ASP A 534 -12.99 1.67 1.19
C ASP A 534 -12.26 2.98 1.59
N GLU A 535 -11.86 3.17 2.85
CA GLU A 535 -11.00 4.29 3.30
C GLU A 535 -9.57 3.80 3.54
N GLU A 536 -8.51 4.56 3.20
CA GLU A 536 -7.12 4.17 3.57
C GLU A 536 -6.89 4.03 5.09
N TYR A 537 -7.90 4.37 5.89
CA TYR A 537 -7.87 4.35 7.33
C TYR A 537 -9.25 4.23 7.97
N TYR A 538 -9.29 3.69 9.18
CA TYR A 538 -10.47 3.72 10.05
C TYR A 538 -10.43 4.92 11.01
N LYS A 539 -11.57 5.59 11.23
CA LYS A 539 -11.72 6.68 12.23
C LYS A 539 -12.52 6.22 13.46
N ALA A 540 -11.87 6.17 14.62
CA ALA A 540 -12.48 5.65 15.86
C ALA A 540 -13.38 6.67 16.60
N SER A 541 -14.39 6.17 17.33
CA SER A 541 -15.23 6.96 18.26
C SER A 541 -14.47 7.37 19.55
N VAL A 542 -15.04 8.31 20.31
CA VAL A 542 -14.48 8.86 21.55
C VAL A 542 -14.50 7.81 22.68
N THR A 543 -13.44 7.01 22.77
CA THR A 543 -13.23 6.01 23.84
C THR A 543 -11.82 6.17 24.44
N ARG A 544 -11.57 5.50 25.58
CA ARG A 544 -10.22 5.43 26.20
C ARG A 544 -9.27 4.74 25.24
N LEU A 545 -8.23 5.45 24.81
CA LEU A 545 -7.25 4.97 23.85
C LEU A 545 -5.91 4.62 24.52
N PRO A 546 -5.15 3.63 24.00
CA PRO A 546 -3.82 3.28 24.48
C PRO A 546 -2.74 4.25 23.94
N ILE A 547 -2.82 5.53 24.33
CA ILE A 547 -2.03 6.64 23.74
C ILE A 547 -0.53 6.32 23.62
N LYS A 548 0.09 5.69 24.63
CA LYS A 548 1.54 5.40 24.64
C LYS A 548 2.00 4.40 23.58
N TRP A 549 1.07 3.64 22.98
CA TRP A 549 1.35 2.67 21.91
C TRP A 549 1.05 3.24 20.52
N MET A 550 0.20 4.24 20.43
CA MET A 550 -0.39 4.68 19.17
C MET A 550 0.57 5.51 18.32
N ALA A 551 0.37 5.44 17.01
CA ALA A 551 1.06 6.28 16.04
C ALA A 551 0.57 7.75 16.15
N PRO A 552 1.41 8.75 15.80
CA PRO A 552 1.05 10.17 15.88
C PRO A 552 -0.25 10.51 15.14
N GLU A 553 -0.46 9.98 13.93
CA GLU A 553 -1.66 10.21 13.14
C GLU A 553 -2.92 9.60 13.79
N SER A 554 -2.77 8.49 14.51
CA SER A 554 -3.86 7.87 15.26
C SER A 554 -4.20 8.64 16.53
N ILE A 555 -3.20 9.25 17.18
CA ILE A 555 -3.41 10.13 18.34
C ILE A 555 -4.13 11.42 17.91
N ASN A 556 -3.60 12.10 16.88
CA ASN A 556 -4.06 13.42 16.45
C ASN A 556 -5.38 13.37 15.67
N PHE A 557 -5.53 12.40 14.77
CA PHE A 557 -6.64 12.38 13.81
C PHE A 557 -7.56 11.16 13.95
N ARG A 558 -7.27 10.26 14.91
CA ARG A 558 -7.98 8.98 15.09
C ARG A 558 -7.93 8.09 13.86
N ARG A 559 -6.92 8.28 13.01
CA ARG A 559 -6.68 7.55 11.76
C ARG A 559 -5.90 6.27 12.04
N PHE A 560 -6.50 5.11 11.77
CA PHE A 560 -5.89 3.79 11.94
C PHE A 560 -5.70 3.10 10.60
N THR A 561 -4.48 2.71 10.28
CA THR A 561 -4.06 2.06 9.03
C THR A 561 -3.11 0.90 9.32
N ILE A 562 -2.77 0.12 8.30
CA ILE A 562 -1.67 -0.85 8.39
C ILE A 562 -0.36 -0.17 8.84
N ALA A 563 -0.07 1.04 8.36
CA ALA A 563 1.11 1.79 8.79
C ALA A 563 1.06 2.23 10.27
N SER A 564 -0.13 2.47 10.83
CA SER A 564 -0.28 2.70 12.27
C SER A 564 -0.09 1.42 13.08
N ASP A 565 -0.49 0.26 12.52
CA ASP A 565 -0.21 -1.06 13.11
C ASP A 565 1.29 -1.37 13.08
N VAL A 566 2.03 -0.97 12.04
CA VAL A 566 3.50 -1.07 11.99
C VAL A 566 4.16 -0.30 13.13
N TRP A 567 3.66 0.90 13.44
CA TRP A 567 4.13 1.67 14.60
C TRP A 567 3.87 0.93 15.91
N MET A 568 2.62 0.47 16.12
CA MET A 568 2.23 -0.25 17.34
C MET A 568 3.00 -1.57 17.49
N PHE A 569 3.28 -2.27 16.38
CA PHE A 569 4.14 -3.44 16.36
C PHE A 569 5.55 -3.13 16.85
N ALA A 570 6.18 -2.05 16.38
CA ALA A 570 7.51 -1.69 16.88
C ALA A 570 7.50 -1.31 18.37
N VAL A 571 6.44 -0.68 18.87
CA VAL A 571 6.26 -0.48 20.32
C VAL A 571 6.12 -1.82 21.05
N CYS A 572 5.37 -2.78 20.50
CA CYS A 572 5.24 -4.12 21.06
C CYS A 572 6.59 -4.87 21.08
N VAL A 573 7.40 -4.78 20.01
CA VAL A 573 8.77 -5.34 19.98
C VAL A 573 9.64 -4.67 21.05
N TRP A 574 9.53 -3.35 21.23
CA TRP A 574 10.23 -2.65 22.28
C TRP A 574 9.83 -3.14 23.68
N GLU A 575 8.54 -3.39 23.92
CA GLU A 575 8.05 -3.97 25.18
C GLU A 575 8.63 -5.36 25.42
N ILE A 576 8.66 -6.23 24.40
CA ILE A 576 9.25 -7.57 24.46
C ILE A 576 10.72 -7.48 24.86
N MET A 577 11.51 -6.66 24.15
CA MET A 577 12.94 -6.50 24.40
C MET A 577 13.25 -5.77 25.71
N SER A 578 12.30 -4.98 26.22
CA SER A 578 12.37 -4.32 27.53
C SER A 578 11.82 -5.17 28.67
N ARG A 579 11.47 -6.44 28.41
CA ARG A 579 10.93 -7.39 29.39
C ARG A 579 9.62 -6.91 30.03
N GLY A 580 8.71 -6.39 29.20
CA GLY A 580 7.37 -5.98 29.60
C GLY A 580 7.29 -4.60 30.26
N LYS A 581 8.33 -3.77 30.17
CA LYS A 581 8.24 -2.37 30.61
C LYS A 581 7.19 -1.61 29.80
N GLN A 582 6.43 -0.76 30.46
CA GLN A 582 5.48 0.13 29.78
C GLN A 582 6.23 1.18 28.92
N PRO A 583 5.81 1.41 27.66
CA PRO A 583 6.39 2.48 26.84
C PRO A 583 6.12 3.84 27.48
N PHE A 584 7.10 4.75 27.44
CA PHE A 584 7.00 6.09 28.02
C PHE A 584 6.48 6.09 29.47
N HIS A 585 6.92 5.15 30.30
CA HIS A 585 6.44 5.03 31.69
C HIS A 585 6.73 6.29 32.54
N TRP A 586 7.68 7.13 32.12
CA TRP A 586 8.03 8.41 32.77
C TRP A 586 7.19 9.60 32.29
N LEU A 587 6.24 9.41 31.37
CA LEU A 587 5.38 10.46 30.83
C LEU A 587 3.90 10.20 31.11
N ASP A 588 3.14 11.29 31.27
CA ASP A 588 1.68 11.25 31.18
C ASP A 588 1.24 11.11 29.71
N ASN A 589 0.07 10.50 29.47
CA ASN A 589 -0.47 10.30 28.11
C ASN A 589 -0.56 11.58 27.27
N ARG A 590 -0.86 12.72 27.91
CA ARG A 590 -0.99 14.03 27.23
C ARG A 590 0.33 14.56 26.69
N ASP A 591 1.46 14.16 27.28
CA ASP A 591 2.77 14.68 26.94
C ASP A 591 3.49 13.84 25.89
N VAL A 592 3.02 12.62 25.64
CA VAL A 592 3.60 11.69 24.66
C VAL A 592 3.63 12.30 23.27
N ILE A 593 2.54 12.93 22.81
CA ILE A 593 2.48 13.50 21.46
C ILE A 593 3.53 14.59 21.25
N ASN A 594 3.72 15.48 22.24
CA ASN A 594 4.72 16.55 22.18
C ASN A 594 6.14 15.99 22.03
N GLN A 595 6.44 14.88 22.70
CA GLN A 595 7.74 14.21 22.59
C GLN A 595 7.93 13.59 21.20
N LEU A 596 6.90 12.94 20.65
CA LEU A 596 6.96 12.34 19.32
C LEU A 596 7.12 13.39 18.22
N GLU A 597 6.43 14.53 18.34
CA GLU A 597 6.52 15.67 17.40
C GLU A 597 7.89 16.36 17.43
N GLN A 598 8.60 16.33 18.57
CA GLN A 598 9.98 16.79 18.70
C GLN A 598 11.01 15.81 18.12
N GLY A 599 10.56 14.65 17.61
CA GLY A 599 11.43 13.60 17.07
C GLY A 599 11.96 12.61 18.12
N ASN A 600 11.57 12.74 19.40
CA ASN A 600 11.98 11.80 20.43
C ASN A 600 11.29 10.45 20.23
N ARG A 601 12.01 9.36 20.50
CA ARG A 601 11.55 7.96 20.38
C ARG A 601 11.95 7.17 21.62
N LEU A 602 11.38 5.97 21.78
CA LEU A 602 11.75 5.08 22.88
C LEU A 602 13.23 4.70 22.79
N PRO A 603 13.99 4.70 23.90
CA PRO A 603 15.41 4.39 23.89
C PRO A 603 15.68 2.91 23.63
N LYS A 604 16.86 2.57 23.09
CA LYS A 604 17.25 1.17 22.85
C LYS A 604 17.30 0.36 24.14
N PRO A 605 16.59 -0.77 24.25
CA PRO A 605 16.73 -1.68 25.39
C PRO A 605 18.15 -2.27 25.46
N GLU A 606 18.63 -2.57 26.66
CA GLU A 606 20.02 -3.01 26.90
C GLU A 606 20.40 -4.24 26.07
N GLN A 607 19.58 -5.29 26.13
CA GLN A 607 19.80 -6.58 25.45
C GLN A 607 19.20 -6.62 24.03
N CYS A 608 18.79 -5.48 23.47
CA CYS A 608 18.26 -5.45 22.11
C CYS A 608 19.36 -5.48 21.06
N PRO A 609 19.32 -6.43 20.10
CA PRO A 609 20.20 -6.44 18.94
C PRO A 609 20.11 -5.11 18.18
N PRO A 610 21.24 -4.50 17.77
CA PRO A 610 21.25 -3.22 17.06
C PRO A 610 20.44 -3.24 15.76
N ALA A 611 20.50 -4.35 15.02
CA ALA A 611 19.74 -4.52 13.78
C ALA A 611 18.22 -4.48 14.03
N LEU A 612 17.73 -5.17 15.07
CA LEU A 612 16.32 -5.12 15.46
C LEU A 612 15.88 -3.71 15.88
N TYR A 613 16.73 -2.99 16.62
CA TYR A 613 16.42 -1.61 17.01
C TYR A 613 16.41 -0.64 15.82
N SER A 614 17.30 -0.83 14.84
CA SER A 614 17.27 -0.09 13.58
C SER A 614 15.97 -0.30 12.81
N LEU A 615 15.42 -1.52 12.82
CA LEU A 615 14.10 -1.79 12.25
C LEU A 615 12.99 -1.07 13.04
N MET A 616 13.05 -1.09 14.38
CA MET A 616 12.08 -0.35 15.22
C MET A 616 12.08 1.15 14.92
N THR A 617 13.25 1.78 14.78
CA THR A 617 13.33 3.22 14.51
C THR A 617 12.77 3.59 13.13
N ARG A 618 12.94 2.73 12.11
CA ARG A 618 12.27 2.89 10.80
C ARG A 618 10.75 2.79 10.90
N CYS A 619 10.24 1.87 11.71
CA CYS A 619 8.79 1.76 11.98
C CYS A 619 8.24 3.01 12.69
N TRP A 620 9.08 3.72 13.45
CA TRP A 620 8.71 4.98 14.12
C TRP A 620 8.97 6.24 13.28
N SER A 621 9.06 6.10 11.94
CA SER A 621 9.02 7.27 11.06
C SER A 621 7.72 8.06 11.29
N TYR A 622 7.85 9.38 11.35
CA TYR A 622 6.71 10.26 11.60
C TYR A 622 5.71 10.20 10.42
N ASP A 623 6.20 10.25 9.18
CA ASP A 623 5.39 10.02 7.98
C ASP A 623 5.02 8.52 7.89
N PRO A 624 3.73 8.15 7.88
CA PRO A 624 3.30 6.77 7.75
C PRO A 624 3.79 6.07 6.47
N ARG A 625 4.04 6.82 5.39
CA ARG A 625 4.45 6.26 4.08
C ARG A 625 5.90 5.78 4.04
N GLU A 626 6.73 6.33 4.93
CA GLU A 626 8.15 5.97 5.07
C GLU A 626 8.37 4.73 5.95
N ARG A 627 7.30 4.22 6.59
CA ARG A 627 7.38 3.04 7.44
C ARG A 627 7.44 1.78 6.56
N PRO A 628 8.28 0.79 6.90
CA PRO A 628 8.37 -0.45 6.14
C PRO A 628 7.07 -1.26 6.22
N THR A 629 6.84 -2.11 5.22
CA THR A 629 5.70 -3.03 5.22
C THR A 629 5.92 -4.20 6.19
N PHE A 630 4.85 -4.87 6.66
CA PHE A 630 5.02 -6.05 7.51
C PHE A 630 5.75 -7.18 6.79
N THR A 631 5.60 -7.29 5.46
CA THR A 631 6.33 -8.28 4.64
C THR A 631 7.84 -8.03 4.71
N GLU A 632 8.28 -6.78 4.53
CA GLU A 632 9.69 -6.41 4.69
C GLU A 632 10.18 -6.65 6.12
N LEU A 633 9.38 -6.32 7.12
CA LEU A 633 9.75 -6.54 8.52
C LEU A 633 9.90 -8.03 8.85
N ALA A 634 9.02 -8.89 8.33
CA ALA A 634 9.11 -10.32 8.56
C ALA A 634 10.41 -10.91 8.00
N CYS A 635 10.83 -10.50 6.79
CA CYS A 635 12.11 -10.92 6.21
C CYS A 635 13.28 -10.44 7.08
N ASN A 636 13.35 -9.12 7.36
CA ASN A 636 14.47 -8.55 8.10
C ASN A 636 14.58 -9.11 9.54
N ILE A 637 13.46 -9.33 10.23
CA ILE A 637 13.46 -9.91 11.59
C ILE A 637 13.84 -11.39 11.53
N SER A 638 13.50 -12.11 10.46
CA SER A 638 13.94 -13.49 10.25
C SER A 638 15.46 -13.58 10.15
N ASP A 639 16.09 -12.67 9.40
CA ASP A 639 17.56 -12.60 9.29
C ASP A 639 18.19 -12.31 10.65
N VAL A 640 17.64 -11.34 11.40
CA VAL A 640 18.12 -11.03 12.76
C VAL A 640 17.96 -12.22 13.70
N HIS A 641 16.85 -12.96 13.62
CA HIS A 641 16.64 -14.16 14.42
C HIS A 641 17.67 -15.25 14.10
N GLN A 642 17.97 -15.45 12.82
CA GLN A 642 18.98 -16.41 12.38
C GLN A 642 20.38 -16.04 12.90
N MET A 643 20.76 -14.76 12.79
CA MET A 643 22.02 -14.26 13.37
C MET A 643 22.10 -14.47 14.89
N GLU A 644 21.03 -14.16 15.64
CA GLU A 644 21.00 -14.36 17.09
C GLU A 644 21.09 -15.84 17.47
N LYS A 645 20.48 -16.74 16.68
CA LYS A 645 20.55 -18.19 16.86
C LYS A 645 21.98 -18.70 16.69
N GLU A 646 22.68 -18.24 15.66
CA GLU A 646 24.10 -18.57 15.44
C GLU A 646 25.00 -18.07 16.57
N LEU A 647 24.78 -16.83 17.03
CA LEU A 647 25.51 -16.25 18.17
C LEU A 647 25.25 -17.00 19.48
N GLU A 648 24.05 -17.56 19.68
CA GLU A 648 23.76 -18.40 20.85
C GLU A 648 24.51 -19.74 20.77
N VAL A 649 24.52 -20.38 19.60
CA VAL A 649 25.26 -21.63 19.38
C VAL A 649 26.75 -21.43 19.64
N GLU A 650 27.32 -20.31 19.17
CA GLU A 650 28.74 -20.01 19.40
C GLU A 650 29.02 -19.74 20.88
N ARG A 651 28.14 -19.01 21.58
CA ARG A 651 28.25 -18.81 23.03
C ARG A 651 28.20 -20.12 23.81
N GLU A 652 27.36 -21.07 23.41
CA GLU A 652 27.31 -22.40 24.03
C GLU A 652 28.57 -23.23 23.72
N ARG A 653 29.12 -23.13 22.50
CA ARG A 653 30.41 -23.75 22.15
C ARG A 653 31.56 -23.19 22.98
N ASP A 654 31.62 -21.87 23.15
CA ASP A 654 32.64 -21.20 23.97
C ASP A 654 32.52 -21.58 25.46
N LYS A 655 31.31 -21.67 26.00
CA LYS A 655 31.08 -22.20 27.35
C LYS A 655 31.57 -23.64 27.47
N ALA A 656 31.25 -24.50 26.50
CA ALA A 656 31.70 -25.89 26.48
C ALA A 656 33.23 -25.99 26.40
N ARG A 657 33.88 -25.13 25.60
CA ARG A 657 35.35 -25.05 25.49
C ARG A 657 36.01 -24.56 26.78
N ASN A 658 35.45 -23.54 27.43
CA ASN A 658 35.93 -23.05 28.72
C ASN A 658 35.74 -24.07 29.85
N THR A 659 34.69 -24.88 29.79
CA THR A 659 34.45 -25.94 30.79
C THR A 659 35.44 -27.11 30.63
N ARG A 660 35.89 -27.40 29.40
CA ARG A 660 36.92 -28.43 29.12
C ARG A 660 38.34 -28.03 29.56
N ILE A 661 38.63 -26.73 29.73
CA ILE A 661 39.93 -26.25 30.21
C ILE A 661 40.07 -26.40 31.74
N LEU A 662 38.96 -26.61 32.45
CA LEU A 662 38.93 -26.79 33.91
C LEU A 662 39.00 -28.26 34.39
N GLU A 663 39.28 -29.22 33.50
CA GLU A 663 39.61 -30.60 33.91
C GLU A 663 41.13 -30.74 34.13
N PRO A 664 41.60 -31.14 35.33
CA PRO A 664 43.01 -31.38 35.57
C PRO A 664 43.42 -32.73 34.98
N LYS A 665 44.07 -32.73 33.82
CA LYS A 665 44.81 -33.91 33.33
C LYS A 665 46.31 -33.64 33.34
N LEU A 666 46.95 -34.20 34.36
CA LEU A 666 48.37 -34.55 34.38
C LEU A 666 48.67 -35.51 33.20
N ASN A 667 49.52 -35.10 32.25
CA ASN A 667 50.76 -35.79 31.90
C ASN A 667 51.52 -35.13 30.72
N ILE A 668 52.81 -34.95 30.98
CA ILE A 668 53.98 -34.56 30.16
C ILE A 668 54.14 -35.58 28.99
N SER A 669 54.63 -35.35 27.76
CA SER A 669 55.64 -34.48 27.14
C SER A 669 55.51 -34.51 25.61
N GLU A 670 55.72 -33.40 24.90
CA GLU A 670 56.57 -33.31 23.69
C GLU A 670 56.71 -31.84 23.24
N PRO A 671 57.87 -31.39 22.70
CA PRO A 671 58.12 -29.98 22.41
C PRO A 671 57.58 -29.57 21.02
N PRO A 672 57.20 -28.28 20.81
CA PRO A 672 56.62 -27.84 19.55
C PRO A 672 57.71 -27.45 18.52
N PRO A 673 57.52 -27.72 17.22
CA PRO A 673 58.34 -27.09 16.19
C PRO A 673 57.82 -25.68 15.86
N LYS A 674 58.72 -24.69 15.85
CA LYS A 674 58.60 -23.42 15.09
C LYS A 674 58.93 -23.73 13.61
N VAL A 675 58.54 -23.04 12.54
CA VAL A 675 58.22 -21.65 12.15
C VAL A 675 57.36 -21.80 10.85
N ALA A 676 56.35 -20.99 10.48
CA ALA A 676 56.51 -19.69 9.84
C ALA A 676 55.15 -18.98 9.62
N VAL A 677 55.21 -17.66 9.76
CA VAL A 677 54.15 -16.70 9.45
C VAL A 677 54.05 -16.55 7.92
N SER A 678 52.85 -16.68 7.37
CA SER A 678 52.44 -15.95 6.17
C SER A 678 50.97 -15.55 6.31
N LEU A 679 50.73 -14.25 6.18
CA LEU A 679 49.43 -13.61 5.97
C LEU A 679 48.71 -14.24 4.75
N ASN A 680 47.43 -14.60 4.90
CA ASN A 680 46.34 -14.15 4.01
C ASN A 680 44.98 -14.77 4.42
N MET A 681 43.99 -13.88 4.63
CA MET A 681 42.56 -13.91 4.28
C MET A 681 41.83 -15.27 4.19
N LEU A 682 40.80 -15.50 5.02
CA LEU A 682 39.37 -15.15 4.84
C LEU A 682 38.63 -16.00 3.78
N PHE A 683 37.60 -16.70 4.28
CA PHE A 683 36.41 -17.25 3.63
C PHE A 683 36.61 -18.36 2.57
N GLU A 684 36.09 -19.56 2.81
CA GLU A 684 34.70 -19.93 2.45
C GLU A 684 34.39 -21.40 2.79
N GLY A 685 33.11 -21.67 3.02
CA GLY A 685 32.59 -23.01 3.24
C GLY A 685 31.08 -23.05 3.26
N GLU A 686 30.43 -22.70 2.15
CA GLU A 686 29.15 -23.30 1.75
C GLU A 686 29.16 -23.61 0.25
N PHE A 687 28.74 -24.84 -0.06
CA PHE A 687 28.77 -25.46 -1.39
C PHE A 687 27.54 -25.06 -2.21
N SER A 688 27.73 -24.68 -3.48
CA SER A 688 26.75 -24.90 -4.55
C SER A 688 27.44 -24.97 -5.94
N PHE A 689 26.79 -25.69 -6.85
CA PHE A 689 27.31 -26.36 -8.04
C PHE A 689 27.99 -25.47 -9.10
N GLY A 690 29.16 -25.92 -9.57
CA GLY A 690 29.90 -25.31 -10.69
C GLY A 690 29.57 -25.90 -12.08
N PRO A 691 30.01 -25.25 -13.16
CA PRO A 691 29.79 -25.67 -14.55
C PRO A 691 30.56 -26.93 -14.91
N THR A 692 29.96 -27.79 -15.74
CA THR A 692 30.46 -29.13 -16.09
C THR A 692 31.67 -29.15 -17.05
N SER A 693 32.13 -27.99 -17.53
CA SER A 693 33.36 -27.89 -18.30
C SER A 693 34.09 -26.55 -18.08
N LYS A 694 35.40 -26.58 -18.24
CA LYS A 694 36.29 -25.40 -18.13
C LYS A 694 36.00 -24.34 -19.19
N GLU A 695 35.43 -24.75 -20.33
CA GLU A 695 35.05 -23.88 -21.44
C GLU A 695 33.75 -23.11 -21.15
N ASP A 696 32.79 -23.73 -20.44
CA ASP A 696 31.54 -23.06 -20.05
C ASP A 696 31.77 -21.99 -18.97
N ALA A 697 32.69 -22.24 -18.03
CA ALA A 697 33.11 -21.26 -17.04
C ALA A 697 33.76 -20.02 -17.70
N GLN A 698 34.59 -20.25 -18.72
CA GLN A 698 35.23 -19.16 -19.47
C GLN A 698 34.23 -18.36 -20.31
N ARG A 699 33.27 -19.04 -20.96
CA ARG A 699 32.19 -18.37 -21.71
C ARG A 699 31.29 -17.53 -20.80
N LEU A 700 30.88 -18.07 -19.65
CA LEU A 700 30.05 -17.33 -18.69
C LEU A 700 30.80 -16.12 -18.13
N TRP A 701 32.08 -16.28 -17.76
CA TRP A 701 32.91 -15.18 -17.30
C TRP A 701 33.12 -14.09 -18.38
N GLN A 702 33.28 -14.48 -19.64
CA GLN A 702 33.38 -13.53 -20.76
C GLN A 702 32.07 -12.79 -21.00
N LYS A 703 30.93 -13.48 -20.93
CA LYS A 703 29.60 -12.89 -21.11
C LYS A 703 29.24 -11.93 -19.96
N GLU A 704 29.63 -12.28 -18.74
CA GLU A 704 29.45 -11.46 -17.55
C GLU A 704 30.39 -10.23 -17.54
N LYS A 705 31.60 -10.39 -18.08
CA LYS A 705 32.54 -9.29 -18.32
C LYS A 705 32.02 -8.31 -19.38
N GLU A 706 31.44 -8.79 -20.48
CA GLU A 706 30.79 -7.96 -21.50
C GLU A 706 29.57 -7.21 -20.92
N HIS A 707 28.71 -7.90 -20.17
CA HIS A 707 27.56 -7.28 -19.50
C HIS A 707 27.97 -6.17 -18.51
N MET A 708 29.06 -6.38 -17.75
CA MET A 708 29.63 -5.36 -16.88
C MET A 708 30.17 -4.16 -17.67
N GLN A 709 30.82 -4.39 -18.81
CA GLN A 709 31.35 -3.33 -19.67
C GLN A 709 30.24 -2.51 -20.32
N ASP A 710 29.16 -3.14 -20.77
CA ASP A 710 27.98 -2.46 -21.31
C ASP A 710 27.25 -1.63 -20.23
N THR A 711 27.14 -2.17 -19.01
CA THR A 711 26.56 -1.44 -17.87
C THR A 711 27.40 -0.22 -17.51
N LEU A 712 28.73 -0.36 -17.50
CA LEU A 712 29.67 0.75 -17.29
C LEU A 712 29.61 1.80 -18.41
N MET A 713 29.37 1.38 -19.66
CA MET A 713 29.22 2.28 -20.80
C MET A 713 27.92 3.08 -20.70
N MET A 714 26.78 2.43 -20.42
CA MET A 714 25.49 3.12 -20.18
C MET A 714 25.58 4.08 -18.99
N GLN A 715 26.22 3.68 -17.88
CA GLN A 715 26.40 4.55 -16.73
C GLN A 715 27.31 5.75 -17.04
N LYS A 716 28.29 5.58 -17.92
CA LYS A 716 29.18 6.67 -18.36
C LYS A 716 28.48 7.63 -19.32
N GLU A 717 27.66 7.13 -20.24
CA GLU A 717 26.81 7.95 -21.13
C GLU A 717 25.77 8.73 -20.32
N GLN A 718 25.11 8.09 -19.37
CA GLN A 718 24.17 8.74 -18.45
C GLN A 718 24.87 9.83 -17.63
N MET A 719 26.07 9.57 -17.14
CA MET A 719 26.86 10.56 -16.42
C MET A 719 27.28 11.73 -17.32
N GLU A 720 27.64 11.49 -18.59
CA GLU A 720 27.97 12.55 -19.54
C GLU A 720 26.75 13.41 -19.92
N GLU A 721 25.55 12.82 -20.04
CA GLU A 721 24.28 13.54 -20.22
C GLU A 721 23.94 14.39 -18.99
N ASP A 722 24.04 13.83 -17.79
CA ASP A 722 23.80 14.56 -16.54
C ASP A 722 24.83 15.69 -16.37
N THR A 723 26.08 15.50 -16.79
CA THR A 723 27.12 16.54 -16.76
C THR A 723 26.85 17.64 -17.79
N LYS A 724 26.22 17.30 -18.92
CA LYS A 724 25.78 18.27 -19.94
C LYS A 724 24.62 19.10 -19.43
N TRP A 725 23.64 18.44 -18.81
CA TRP A 725 22.47 19.06 -18.19
C TRP A 725 22.88 20.01 -17.06
N LEU A 726 23.85 19.61 -16.22
CA LEU A 726 24.41 20.46 -15.17
C LEU A 726 25.18 21.67 -15.70
N LYS A 727 25.90 21.54 -16.83
CA LYS A 727 26.56 22.67 -17.50
C LYS A 727 25.57 23.61 -18.18
N GLU A 728 24.42 23.10 -18.61
CA GLU A 728 23.31 23.92 -19.13
C GLU A 728 22.60 24.67 -17.99
N GLU A 729 22.35 24.01 -16.85
CA GLU A 729 21.85 24.68 -15.63
C GLU A 729 22.83 25.76 -15.12
N GLU A 730 24.13 25.47 -15.12
CA GLU A 730 25.18 26.40 -14.68
C GLU A 730 25.32 27.62 -15.62
N LYS A 731 25.02 27.46 -16.92
CA LYS A 731 24.93 28.57 -17.88
C LYS A 731 23.66 29.40 -17.74
N THR A 732 22.56 28.81 -17.30
CA THR A 732 21.32 29.55 -16.96
C THR A 732 21.36 30.16 -15.55
N ALA A 733 22.31 29.77 -14.70
CA ALA A 733 22.46 30.22 -13.32
C ALA A 733 23.39 31.45 -13.15
N VAL A 734 23.81 32.11 -14.23
CA VAL A 734 24.51 33.39 -14.15
C VAL A 734 23.51 34.53 -14.38
N GLN A 735 22.89 34.97 -13.28
CA GLN A 735 22.54 36.36 -12.90
C GLN A 735 21.57 36.27 -11.70
N PRO A 736 22.03 36.33 -10.44
CA PRO A 736 21.12 36.37 -9.31
C PRO A 736 20.43 37.73 -9.25
N THR A 737 19.12 37.77 -9.51
CA THR A 737 18.30 38.96 -9.25
C THR A 737 17.99 39.01 -7.74
N PRO A 738 18.42 40.04 -6.99
CA PRO A 738 18.15 40.11 -5.55
C PRO A 738 16.66 40.26 -5.27
N THR A 739 16.14 39.53 -4.28
CA THR A 739 14.74 39.67 -3.79
C THR A 739 14.50 40.99 -3.03
N ALA A 740 15.56 41.80 -2.81
CA ALA A 740 15.51 43.19 -2.39
C ALA A 740 16.80 43.93 -2.85
N GLU A 741 16.68 45.15 -3.38
CA GLU A 741 17.82 46.01 -3.80
C GLU A 741 18.58 46.59 -2.58
N LEU A 742 19.31 45.72 -1.87
CA LEU A 742 20.08 46.09 -0.68
C LEU A 742 21.54 46.38 -1.05
N ASP A 743 22.12 47.42 -0.45
CA ASP A 743 23.57 47.65 -0.49
C ASP A 743 24.31 46.56 0.30
N ARG A 744 25.22 45.83 -0.38
CA ARG A 744 25.98 44.70 0.16
C ARG A 744 27.43 45.05 0.50
N SER A 745 27.85 46.30 0.27
CA SER A 745 29.25 46.72 0.37
C SER A 745 29.83 46.58 1.78
N GLU A 746 28.98 46.66 2.82
CA GLU A 746 29.36 46.53 4.24
C GLU A 746 28.56 45.44 4.99
N ASP A 747 27.92 44.49 4.28
CA ASP A 747 27.08 43.47 4.92
C ASP A 747 27.89 42.27 5.41
N SER A 748 28.21 42.27 6.71
CA SER A 748 28.98 41.20 7.35
C SER A 748 28.31 39.81 7.21
N VAL A 749 26.98 39.72 7.24
CA VAL A 749 26.26 38.44 7.14
C VAL A 749 26.39 37.89 5.72
N TYR A 750 26.22 38.76 4.71
CA TYR A 750 26.40 38.40 3.31
C TYR A 750 27.82 37.89 3.02
N GLN A 751 28.85 38.57 3.55
CA GLN A 751 30.24 38.13 3.39
C GLN A 751 30.47 36.76 4.04
N CYS A 752 29.97 36.53 5.25
CA CYS A 752 30.09 35.24 5.91
C CYS A 752 29.37 34.10 5.16
N VAL A 753 28.21 34.36 4.54
CA VAL A 753 27.52 33.36 3.69
C VAL A 753 28.33 33.04 2.45
N MET A 754 28.90 34.05 1.78
CA MET A 754 29.76 33.82 0.62
C MET A 754 31.02 33.03 0.99
N ASP A 755 31.60 33.29 2.16
CA ASP A 755 32.72 32.51 2.68
C ASP A 755 32.33 31.03 2.91
N VAL A 756 31.15 30.75 3.48
CA VAL A 756 30.62 29.38 3.65
C VAL A 756 30.46 28.68 2.30
N VAL A 757 29.86 29.33 1.31
CA VAL A 757 29.70 28.78 -0.04
C VAL A 757 31.06 28.50 -0.68
N LYS A 758 32.02 29.43 -0.55
CA LYS A 758 33.36 29.29 -1.10
C LYS A 758 34.11 28.10 -0.48
N VAL A 759 34.04 27.90 0.83
CA VAL A 759 34.71 26.77 1.48
C VAL A 759 34.03 25.42 1.19
N VAL A 760 32.72 25.40 0.94
CA VAL A 760 32.01 24.19 0.47
C VAL A 760 32.39 23.83 -0.96
N VAL A 761 32.54 24.82 -1.85
CA VAL A 761 33.05 24.59 -3.20
C VAL A 761 34.50 24.09 -3.16
N GLN A 762 35.33 24.66 -2.28
CA GLN A 762 36.71 24.18 -2.09
C GLN A 762 36.74 22.74 -1.54
N LEU A 763 35.88 22.41 -0.57
CA LEU A 763 35.72 21.06 -0.04
C LEU A 763 35.41 20.04 -1.16
N LYS A 764 34.53 20.40 -2.12
CA LYS A 764 34.22 19.56 -3.28
C LYS A 764 35.46 19.30 -4.15
N ASN A 765 36.29 20.31 -4.36
CA ASN A 765 37.52 20.17 -5.15
C ASN A 765 38.58 19.32 -4.41
N ASP A 766 38.68 19.52 -3.10
CA ASP A 766 39.68 18.86 -2.25
C ASP A 766 39.37 17.37 -2.03
N ILE A 767 38.10 16.99 -1.81
CA ILE A 767 37.71 15.58 -1.57
C ILE A 767 38.06 14.66 -2.74
N ASN A 768 38.08 15.19 -3.96
CA ASN A 768 38.42 14.43 -5.17
C ASN A 768 39.91 14.09 -5.27
N THR A 769 40.77 14.81 -4.54
CA THR A 769 42.23 14.67 -4.60
C THR A 769 42.86 14.20 -3.30
N LEU A 770 42.25 14.51 -2.15
CA LEU A 770 42.75 14.16 -0.83
C LEU A 770 42.46 12.70 -0.43
N PRO A 771 43.38 12.07 0.32
CA PRO A 771 43.10 10.79 0.97
C PRO A 771 42.05 10.97 2.09
N SER A 772 41.29 9.91 2.36
CA SER A 772 40.18 9.97 3.33
C SER A 772 40.59 10.41 4.75
N THR A 773 41.83 10.15 5.17
CA THR A 773 42.38 10.59 6.46
C THR A 773 42.39 12.11 6.62
N ASP A 774 42.45 12.85 5.51
CA ASP A 774 42.70 14.29 5.50
C ASP A 774 41.41 15.11 5.31
N TYR A 775 40.25 14.46 5.14
CA TYR A 775 38.94 15.12 5.01
C TYR A 775 38.58 15.99 6.24
N ILE A 776 39.18 15.72 7.39
CA ILE A 776 38.99 16.47 8.62
C ILE A 776 39.36 17.94 8.43
N SER A 777 40.42 18.25 7.68
CA SER A 777 40.90 19.62 7.50
C SER A 777 39.91 20.49 6.72
N PRO A 778 39.46 20.10 5.51
CA PRO A 778 38.41 20.82 4.78
C PRO A 778 37.08 20.96 5.55
N VAL A 779 36.60 19.90 6.22
CA VAL A 779 35.34 19.96 7.00
C VAL A 779 35.46 20.89 8.21
N LYS A 780 36.64 20.95 8.85
CA LYS A 780 36.91 21.91 9.92
C LYS A 780 36.86 23.35 9.43
N THR A 781 37.35 23.61 8.21
CA THR A 781 37.27 24.94 7.57
C THR A 781 35.81 25.35 7.33
N VAL A 782 34.95 24.44 6.88
CA VAL A 782 33.50 24.69 6.77
C VAL A 782 32.89 25.04 8.13
N GLY A 783 33.23 24.29 9.18
CA GLY A 783 32.74 24.58 10.53
C GLY A 783 33.19 25.93 11.08
N LEU A 784 34.42 26.37 10.75
CA LEU A 784 34.93 27.69 11.14
C LEU A 784 34.18 28.82 10.42
N SER A 785 33.95 28.71 9.11
CA SER A 785 33.18 29.70 8.36
C SER A 785 31.73 29.78 8.84
N LEU A 786 31.10 28.63 9.15
CA LEU A 786 29.75 28.61 9.68
C LEU A 786 29.67 29.28 11.06
N ARG A 787 30.67 29.06 11.92
CA ARG A 787 30.73 29.73 13.22
C ARG A 787 30.82 31.25 13.08
N ASN A 788 31.60 31.75 12.12
CA ASN A 788 31.68 33.18 11.83
C ASN A 788 30.34 33.74 11.35
N LEU A 789 29.63 32.98 10.49
CA LEU A 789 28.27 33.34 10.05
C LEU A 789 27.29 33.42 11.22
N ILE A 790 27.26 32.42 12.11
CA ILE A 790 26.38 32.42 13.28
C ILE A 790 26.67 33.62 14.17
N ASN A 791 27.94 33.92 14.46
CA ASN A 791 28.33 35.09 15.25
C ASN A 791 27.88 36.41 14.60
N SER A 792 28.05 36.54 13.28
CA SER A 792 27.61 37.74 12.54
C SER A 792 26.09 37.94 12.59
N VAL A 793 25.32 36.84 12.60
CA VAL A 793 23.86 36.88 12.78
C VAL A 793 23.48 37.19 14.23
N ASP A 794 24.19 36.65 15.21
CA ASP A 794 23.95 36.92 16.63
C ASP A 794 24.21 38.41 16.98
N ASP A 795 25.16 39.07 16.32
CA ASP A 795 25.43 40.49 16.49
C ASP A 795 24.27 41.38 16.02
N ILE A 796 23.54 40.97 14.97
CA ILE A 796 22.39 41.72 14.45
C ILE A 796 21.07 41.33 15.12
N LEU A 797 20.96 40.12 15.68
CA LEU A 797 19.72 39.56 16.25
C LEU A 797 19.06 40.48 17.31
N PRO A 798 19.79 41.22 18.18
CA PRO A 798 19.20 42.19 19.10
C PRO A 798 18.46 43.34 18.40
N THR A 799 18.94 43.75 17.22
CA THR A 799 18.40 44.90 16.46
C THR A 799 17.14 44.57 15.64
N LEU A 800 16.84 43.28 15.44
CA LEU A 800 15.71 42.81 14.64
C LEU A 800 14.41 42.69 15.47
N HIS A 801 13.27 42.80 14.78
CA HIS A 801 11.95 42.67 15.42
C HIS A 801 11.72 41.27 16.03
N VAL A 802 11.11 41.21 17.23
CA VAL A 802 10.91 39.99 18.05
C VAL A 802 10.22 38.86 17.26
N SER A 803 9.28 39.18 16.38
CA SER A 803 8.55 38.18 15.58
C SER A 803 9.41 37.39 14.59
N CYS A 804 10.56 37.91 14.19
CA CYS A 804 11.46 37.29 13.21
C CYS A 804 12.63 36.55 13.89
N LYS A 805 12.84 36.77 15.20
CA LYS A 805 13.94 36.13 15.96
C LYS A 805 13.78 34.62 16.04
N THR A 806 12.57 34.14 16.30
CA THR A 806 12.29 32.70 16.40
C THR A 806 12.54 31.95 15.08
N GLU A 807 12.30 32.61 13.94
CA GLU A 807 12.55 32.06 12.61
C GLU A 807 14.06 31.97 12.33
N ILE A 808 14.81 33.04 12.61
CA ILE A 808 16.27 33.10 12.44
C ILE A 808 16.99 32.11 13.39
N GLU A 809 16.57 32.04 14.66
CA GLU A 809 17.09 31.07 15.64
C GLU A 809 16.79 29.62 15.22
N GLY A 810 15.64 29.38 14.59
CA GLY A 810 15.29 28.09 14.00
C GLY A 810 16.25 27.68 12.89
N THR A 811 16.58 28.61 11.99
CA THR A 811 17.53 28.37 10.90
C THR A 811 18.97 28.22 11.39
N GLN A 812 19.39 28.97 12.43
CA GLN A 812 20.70 28.75 13.08
C GLN A 812 20.80 27.35 13.72
N LYS A 813 19.72 26.83 14.32
CA LYS A 813 19.67 25.45 14.84
C LYS A 813 19.75 24.42 13.72
N LEU A 814 19.10 24.68 12.58
CA LEU A 814 19.18 23.83 11.38
C LEU A 814 20.62 23.73 10.88
N LEU A 815 21.32 24.86 10.71
CA LEU A 815 22.72 24.86 10.25
C LEU A 815 23.68 24.10 11.18
N ASN A 816 23.46 24.15 12.49
CA ASN A 816 24.23 23.34 13.45
C ASN A 816 23.97 21.83 13.26
N LYS A 817 22.73 21.45 12.92
CA LYS A 817 22.37 20.07 12.57
C LYS A 817 23.01 19.66 11.24
N ASP A 818 23.03 20.52 10.24
CA ASP A 818 23.64 20.22 8.94
C ASP A 818 25.16 20.03 9.04
N LEU A 819 25.83 20.82 9.90
CA LEU A 819 27.24 20.60 10.20
C LEU A 819 27.49 19.26 10.90
N ALA A 820 26.61 18.86 11.83
CA ALA A 820 26.70 17.56 12.49
C ALA A 820 26.50 16.40 11.49
N GLU A 821 25.58 16.56 10.53
CA GLU A 821 25.36 15.60 9.45
C GLU A 821 26.57 15.51 8.52
N LEU A 822 27.16 16.64 8.13
CA LEU A 822 28.39 16.67 7.33
C LEU A 822 29.56 15.94 8.04
N ILE A 823 29.73 16.15 9.34
CA ILE A 823 30.75 15.45 10.14
C ILE A 823 30.46 13.94 10.21
N SER A 824 29.20 13.56 10.35
CA SER A 824 28.76 12.15 10.34
C SER A 824 29.09 11.48 9.00
N LYS A 825 28.75 12.12 7.88
CA LYS A 825 29.04 11.61 6.53
C LYS A 825 30.53 11.58 6.21
N MET A 826 31.30 12.54 6.71
CA MET A 826 32.76 12.49 6.63
C MET A 826 33.33 11.25 7.35
N ARG A 827 32.87 10.95 8.57
CA ARG A 827 33.31 9.75 9.31
C ARG A 827 32.92 8.46 8.59
N LEU A 828 31.74 8.43 7.99
CA LEU A 828 31.28 7.29 7.19
C LEU A 828 32.16 7.09 5.95
N ALA A 829 32.54 8.18 5.27
CA ALA A 829 33.46 8.15 4.13
C ALA A 829 34.87 7.70 4.52
N GLN A 830 35.33 8.03 5.73
CA GLN A 830 36.60 7.54 6.28
C GLN A 830 36.56 6.04 6.60
N GLN A 831 35.48 5.56 7.23
CA GLN A 831 35.32 4.15 7.60
C GLN A 831 35.22 3.23 6.37
N ASN A 832 34.59 3.71 5.29
CA ASN A 832 34.34 2.93 4.09
C ASN A 832 35.37 3.18 2.96
N ALA A 833 36.49 3.83 3.26
CA ALA A 833 37.46 4.30 2.27
C ALA A 833 38.14 3.18 1.44
N ILE A 834 38.12 1.94 1.94
CA ILE A 834 38.69 0.74 1.29
C ILE A 834 37.63 -0.25 0.80
N THR A 835 36.35 0.10 0.89
CA THR A 835 35.22 -0.74 0.48
C THR A 835 34.71 -0.36 -0.91
N SER A 836 33.86 -1.19 -1.51
CA SER A 836 33.12 -0.86 -2.74
C SER A 836 32.21 0.36 -2.59
N LEU A 837 31.91 0.79 -1.36
CA LEU A 837 31.03 1.94 -1.05
C LEU A 837 31.77 3.28 -0.98
N LYS A 838 33.08 3.33 -1.27
CA LYS A 838 33.90 4.55 -1.14
C LYS A 838 33.33 5.75 -1.90
N GLU A 839 32.95 5.57 -3.17
CA GLU A 839 32.46 6.67 -4.01
C GLU A 839 31.04 7.11 -3.61
N GLU A 840 30.20 6.17 -3.20
CA GLU A 840 28.86 6.48 -2.67
C GLU A 840 28.94 7.27 -1.35
N CYS A 841 29.83 6.88 -0.43
CA CYS A 841 30.04 7.60 0.83
C CYS A 841 30.58 9.02 0.59
N LYS A 842 31.46 9.22 -0.40
CA LYS A 842 31.92 10.56 -0.82
C LYS A 842 30.77 11.39 -1.38
N LYS A 843 29.92 10.81 -2.23
CA LYS A 843 28.74 11.49 -2.80
C LYS A 843 27.80 11.98 -1.69
N GLN A 844 27.56 11.15 -0.67
CA GLN A 844 26.74 11.53 0.48
C GLN A 844 27.35 12.67 1.32
N MET A 845 28.67 12.67 1.50
CA MET A 845 29.38 13.76 2.17
C MET A 845 29.26 15.08 1.39
N LEU A 846 29.41 15.05 0.05
CA LEU A 846 29.24 16.23 -0.80
C LEU A 846 27.80 16.74 -0.81
N ALA A 847 26.82 15.83 -0.79
CA ALA A 847 25.41 16.20 -0.68
C ALA A 847 25.11 16.94 0.63
N ALA A 848 25.61 16.43 1.77
CA ALA A 848 25.47 17.10 3.06
C ALA A 848 26.12 18.49 3.09
N ALA A 849 27.30 18.65 2.47
CA ALA A 849 27.96 19.94 2.35
C ALA A 849 27.18 20.94 1.48
N HIS A 850 26.54 20.46 0.41
CA HIS A 850 25.70 21.28 -0.46
C HIS A 850 24.44 21.76 0.25
N THR A 851 23.77 20.88 1.01
CA THR A 851 22.61 21.24 1.84
C THR A 851 22.98 22.35 2.82
N LEU A 852 24.11 22.23 3.52
CA LEU A 852 24.60 23.27 4.44
C LEU A 852 24.79 24.64 3.74
N ALA A 853 25.34 24.65 2.53
CA ALA A 853 25.51 25.88 1.76
C ALA A 853 24.17 26.49 1.30
N MET A 854 23.18 25.65 0.98
CA MET A 854 21.83 26.08 0.62
C MET A 854 21.14 26.73 1.83
N ASP A 855 21.22 26.10 3.00
CA ASP A 855 20.59 26.62 4.23
C ASP A 855 21.29 27.87 4.75
N ALA A 856 22.58 28.05 4.48
CA ALA A 856 23.30 29.29 4.77
C ALA A 856 22.78 30.45 3.91
N LYS A 857 22.38 30.20 2.66
CA LYS A 857 21.71 31.19 1.80
C LYS A 857 20.29 31.47 2.28
N ASN A 858 19.54 30.44 2.67
CA ASN A 858 18.20 30.61 3.25
C ASN A 858 18.23 31.47 4.53
N LEU A 859 19.28 31.35 5.35
CA LEU A 859 19.50 32.21 6.52
C LEU A 859 19.68 33.67 6.12
N LEU A 860 20.45 33.96 5.07
CA LEU A 860 20.62 35.31 4.55
C LEU A 860 19.29 35.90 4.07
N ASP A 861 18.49 35.12 3.34
CA ASP A 861 17.17 35.57 2.88
C ASP A 861 16.22 35.88 4.05
N ALA A 862 16.24 35.05 5.10
CA ALA A 862 15.46 35.28 6.32
C ALA A 862 15.92 36.56 7.05
N VAL A 863 17.24 36.77 7.14
CA VAL A 863 17.84 37.99 7.72
C VAL A 863 17.46 39.23 6.91
N ASP A 864 17.50 39.17 5.59
CA ASP A 864 17.16 40.30 4.72
C ASP A 864 15.69 40.66 4.80
N GLN A 865 14.80 39.67 4.82
CA GLN A 865 13.37 39.89 5.07
C GLN A 865 13.13 40.52 6.45
N ALA A 866 13.88 40.11 7.48
CA ALA A 866 13.79 40.69 8.82
C ALA A 866 14.31 42.14 8.86
N ARG A 867 15.38 42.46 8.12
CA ARG A 867 15.91 43.82 7.98
C ARG A 867 14.92 44.75 7.27
N VAL A 868 14.28 44.28 6.20
CA VAL A 868 13.23 45.02 5.47
C VAL A 868 12.03 45.28 6.39
N ARG A 869 11.55 44.28 7.14
CA ARG A 869 10.44 44.46 8.10
C ARG A 869 10.77 45.40 9.25
N SER A 870 12.05 45.53 9.60
CA SER A 870 12.51 46.39 10.71
C SER A 870 12.94 47.79 10.25
N ASN A 871 12.74 48.16 8.97
CA ASN A 871 13.23 49.41 8.35
C ASN A 871 14.75 49.62 8.49
N LEU A 872 15.54 48.55 8.58
CA LEU A 872 17.01 48.57 8.69
C LEU A 872 17.71 48.33 7.33
N ALA A 873 16.93 48.18 6.27
CA ALA A 873 17.42 48.01 4.90
C ALA A 873 18.03 49.33 4.36
N LYS A 874 19.31 49.32 3.97
CA LYS A 874 19.92 50.39 3.18
C LYS A 874 19.63 50.15 1.69
N PRO A 875 18.87 51.01 1.00
CA PRO A 875 18.71 50.90 -0.45
C PRO A 875 20.06 51.14 -1.16
N ARG A 876 20.28 50.52 -2.31
CA ARG A 876 21.47 50.78 -3.14
C ARG A 876 21.62 52.28 -3.44
N PRO A 877 22.84 52.86 -3.39
CA PRO A 877 23.07 54.19 -3.91
C PRO A 877 22.73 54.22 -5.41
N GLU A 878 21.94 55.20 -5.85
CA GLU A 878 21.61 55.39 -7.27
C GLU A 878 22.89 55.67 -8.06
N ASP A 879 23.12 54.88 -9.11
CA ASP A 879 24.25 55.03 -10.01
C ASP A 879 24.03 56.30 -10.86
N PRO A 880 24.89 57.35 -10.79
CA PRO A 880 24.66 58.64 -11.45
C PRO A 880 24.60 58.58 -13.00
N ASN A 881 24.83 57.40 -13.60
CA ASN A 881 24.92 57.20 -15.05
C ASN A 881 23.76 56.39 -15.66
N SER A 882 22.67 56.12 -14.94
CA SER A 882 21.56 55.30 -15.46
C SER A 882 20.41 56.07 -16.13
N LEU A 883 20.62 57.34 -16.49
CA LEU A 883 19.71 58.10 -17.37
C LEU A 883 20.24 58.16 -18.80
N THR A 884 20.16 57.05 -19.54
CA THR A 884 20.01 57.05 -21.01
C THR A 884 19.43 55.71 -21.48
N ASP A 885 18.36 55.84 -22.27
CA ASP A 885 17.58 54.87 -23.05
C ASP A 885 16.51 54.01 -22.37
#